data_AF-A0A8T2HD40-F1
#
_entry.id   AF-A0A8T2HD40-F1
#
_cell.length_a   1.000
_cell.length_b   1.000
_cell.length_c   1.000
_cell.angle_alpha   90.00
_cell.angle_beta   90.00
_cell.angle_gamma   90.00
#
_symmetry.space_group_name_H-M   'P 1'
#
loop_
_entity.id
_entity.type
_entity.pdbx_description
1 polymer ?
#
loop_
_entity_poly.entity_id
_entity_poly.type
_entity_poly.pdbx_seq_one_letter_code
_entity_poly.pdbx_strand_id
1 'polypeptide(L)'
;MAMGVSLTSHNNPLLRHLSPSISWVSRSSSRLSSSPLPSFLFPCRRTLLQRKLASTDGNVGYCTTTVCQGFQHSGHQRSSSVVFNGEWELRSESNKVRMVPKIIKVGNQTEIAETHQVPGTVSAWREEANKLRERNGLIARNLDDNGYFNGSVPIISSAPSYETSQNIDYEFKPRGTTRSTTATLNKELIGITQSEPVVSLPRKGLDVGDNMDANPKGEGIQRPLISDKSSGTANGNKNTVAISKVERSTEPSNVRENLRKIYDKVLIVDNVQAAKDTVAKLVNQFRNHVHSCDTEVSGIEVKEETPVDHGELICFSIYCGPEADFGNGKSCIWVDVLGENGREVLAEFKPYFEDSFIRKVWHNYSFDSHIIRNHGIEISGFHADTMHMARLWDSARRIKGGYSLEALTSDPKVLGGTQTKEEAEFLGKISMKTIFGKRKLKKDGSEGKIVVIPPVEELQREDREAWISYSALDAISTLKLYESMTKKLQLMDWHLDGKPVLGRTMLDFYHEFWRPFGELLVKMEAEGILVDREYLAEIEKVAKAEQQVAGSRFRNWASKYCPDAKYMNIGSDTQLRQLFFGGISNSSHDEVLPVEKLFKVPNIDKVIEEGKKTPTKFRNIKLHRISDSPLSTENFTASGWPSVGGDVLKELAGKVSAEYDFTDDVSDISLEEVVEDDDVETSETQKSKTDDETDTSAYGTAYVAFGGGERGKEACHAIASLCEVCSIDSLISNFILPLQGSNVSGKDGRVHCSLNINTETGRLSARRPNLQNQPALEKDRYKIRKAFVASPGNTLVVADYGQLELRILAHLTGCKSMMEAFKAGGDFHSRTAMNMYPHVREAVENGQVILEWHPQPGEDKPPVPLLKDAFGSERRKAKMLNFSIAYGKTAVGLSRDWKVSTKEAQETVDLWYNDRQEVRKWQEMRKKEAIEDGYVLTLLGRSRRFPASKSRAQRNHIQRAAINTPVQGSAADVAMCAMLEISINQQLKKLGWRLLLQIHDEVILEGPIESAEIAKDIVVDCMAKPFNGRNILSVDLSVDAKCAQNWYAAK
;
A
#
# COMPACT_ATOMS: atom_id res chain seq x y z
N MET A 1 16.02 -6.28 -51.54
CA MET A 1 16.89 -5.42 -52.38
C MET A 1 16.57 -3.97 -52.06
N ALA A 2 17.48 -3.04 -52.38
CA ALA A 2 17.32 -1.61 -52.09
C ALA A 2 16.55 -0.86 -53.22
N MET A 3 16.53 0.48 -53.12
CA MET A 3 15.71 1.44 -53.89
C MET A 3 14.25 1.53 -53.40
N GLY A 4 13.66 2.69 -53.06
CA GLY A 4 14.22 4.05 -52.92
C GLY A 4 13.73 5.05 -53.98
N VAL A 5 13.51 6.31 -53.54
CA VAL A 5 12.94 7.46 -54.30
C VAL A 5 11.43 7.27 -54.61
N SER A 6 10.43 8.08 -54.20
CA SER A 6 10.26 9.44 -53.62
C SER A 6 9.69 10.46 -54.62
N LEU A 7 8.73 11.30 -54.15
CA LEU A 7 8.05 12.42 -54.87
C LEU A 7 7.17 11.94 -56.07
N THR A 8 6.11 12.57 -56.59
CA THR A 8 5.27 13.79 -56.34
C THR A 8 4.07 13.68 -57.33
N SER A 9 2.91 14.36 -57.24
CA SER A 9 2.17 15.11 -56.20
C SER A 9 0.80 15.55 -56.78
N HIS A 10 -0.05 16.17 -55.94
CA HIS A 10 -1.16 17.09 -56.30
C HIS A 10 -2.53 16.56 -56.79
N ASN A 11 -3.55 17.34 -56.40
CA ASN A 11 -4.84 17.61 -57.05
C ASN A 11 -5.95 16.54 -57.11
N ASN A 12 -6.64 16.42 -55.96
CA ASN A 12 -8.06 16.79 -55.77
C ASN A 12 -8.62 17.78 -56.85
N PRO A 13 -9.95 17.88 -57.15
CA PRO A 13 -11.05 17.50 -56.24
C PRO A 13 -12.40 16.98 -56.81
N LEU A 14 -13.25 16.56 -55.86
CA LEU A 14 -14.72 16.76 -55.79
C LEU A 14 -15.71 15.97 -56.68
N LEU A 15 -16.79 15.53 -56.00
CA LEU A 15 -18.13 15.13 -56.49
C LEU A 15 -18.20 13.78 -57.27
N ARG A 16 -19.27 12.97 -57.17
CA ARG A 16 -20.62 13.19 -56.59
C ARG A 16 -21.23 11.90 -56.02
N HIS A 17 -22.34 12.04 -55.29
CA HIS A 17 -23.14 10.96 -54.69
C HIS A 17 -23.44 9.76 -55.61
N LEU A 18 -23.40 8.53 -55.08
CA LEU A 18 -24.62 7.76 -54.75
C LEU A 18 -24.30 6.35 -54.18
N SER A 19 -24.95 6.03 -53.05
CA SER A 19 -25.29 4.65 -52.64
C SER A 19 -26.50 4.15 -53.49
N PRO A 20 -26.92 2.85 -53.51
CA PRO A 20 -26.61 1.81 -52.51
C PRO A 20 -26.49 0.32 -52.98
N SER A 21 -25.95 -0.50 -52.08
CA SER A 21 -26.42 -1.86 -51.67
C SER A 21 -26.47 -3.07 -52.66
N ILE A 22 -26.77 -4.23 -52.04
CA ILE A 22 -27.15 -5.55 -52.60
C ILE A 22 -26.01 -6.46 -53.12
N SER A 23 -25.52 -7.24 -52.16
CA SER A 23 -25.07 -8.64 -52.23
C SER A 23 -24.99 -9.38 -53.58
N TRP A 24 -23.91 -10.14 -53.74
CA TRP A 24 -23.91 -11.39 -54.51
C TRP A 24 -23.47 -12.58 -53.66
N VAL A 25 -23.89 -13.79 -54.06
CA VAL A 25 -23.76 -15.03 -53.29
C VAL A 25 -23.12 -16.12 -54.15
N SER A 26 -22.43 -17.05 -53.49
CA SER A 26 -22.11 -18.42 -53.91
C SER A 26 -20.71 -18.72 -54.49
N ARG A 27 -20.11 -19.78 -53.89
CA ARG A 27 -19.50 -20.97 -54.52
C ARG A 27 -18.23 -20.81 -55.41
N SER A 28 -17.27 -21.74 -55.39
CA SER A 28 -17.08 -22.94 -54.55
C SER A 28 -15.71 -23.61 -54.78
N SER A 29 -15.34 -24.54 -53.87
CA SER A 29 -14.41 -25.67 -54.03
C SER A 29 -12.90 -25.38 -54.22
N SER A 30 -11.95 -26.20 -53.74
CA SER A 30 -11.91 -27.27 -52.71
C SER A 30 -10.42 -27.65 -52.43
N ARG A 31 -9.96 -28.70 -51.71
CA ARG A 31 -10.53 -29.94 -51.13
C ARG A 31 -9.54 -30.53 -50.10
N LEU A 32 -10.02 -31.34 -49.13
CA LEU A 32 -9.22 -32.25 -48.24
C LEU A 32 -8.27 -31.54 -47.24
N SER A 33 -8.02 -32.00 -46.01
CA SER A 33 -8.52 -33.10 -45.14
C SER A 33 -7.98 -32.86 -43.71
N SER A 34 -8.51 -33.35 -42.58
CA SER A 34 -9.60 -34.31 -42.27
C SER A 34 -10.16 -34.08 -40.83
N SER A 35 -10.85 -35.07 -40.26
CA SER A 35 -11.65 -35.09 -39.01
C SER A 35 -11.06 -36.12 -37.98
N PRO A 36 -11.59 -36.38 -36.74
CA PRO A 36 -12.99 -36.20 -36.28
C PRO A 36 -13.28 -35.78 -34.81
N LEU A 37 -14.59 -35.60 -34.54
CA LEU A 37 -15.28 -35.49 -33.23
C LEU A 37 -16.06 -36.79 -32.91
N PRO A 38 -16.52 -37.00 -31.66
CA PRO A 38 -17.97 -36.91 -31.34
C PRO A 38 -18.24 -36.29 -29.93
N SER A 39 -19.33 -35.57 -29.56
CA SER A 39 -20.76 -35.42 -29.95
C SER A 39 -21.77 -36.33 -29.22
N PHE A 40 -22.69 -35.77 -28.40
CA PHE A 40 -23.96 -36.40 -27.94
C PHE A 40 -25.01 -35.39 -27.40
N LEU A 41 -26.25 -35.87 -27.13
CA LEU A 41 -27.47 -35.12 -26.73
C LEU A 41 -28.16 -35.84 -25.52
N PHE A 42 -29.21 -35.39 -24.80
CA PHE A 42 -30.44 -34.61 -25.11
C PHE A 42 -30.95 -33.77 -23.89
N PRO A 43 -31.97 -32.88 -24.05
CA PRO A 43 -32.39 -31.89 -23.03
C PRO A 43 -33.70 -32.24 -22.29
N CYS A 44 -34.01 -31.53 -21.18
CA CYS A 44 -35.39 -31.42 -20.65
C CYS A 44 -35.67 -30.08 -19.90
N ARG A 45 -36.88 -29.91 -19.33
CA ARG A 45 -37.56 -28.64 -19.04
C ARG A 45 -37.94 -28.39 -17.56
N ARG A 46 -37.89 -27.10 -17.15
CA ARG A 46 -38.78 -26.42 -16.14
C ARG A 46 -38.76 -26.99 -14.69
N THR A 47 -39.30 -26.35 -13.64
CA THR A 47 -40.18 -25.16 -13.50
C THR A 47 -39.88 -24.34 -12.23
N LEU A 48 -40.42 -23.10 -12.17
CA LEU A 48 -40.39 -22.19 -11.02
C LEU A 48 -41.15 -22.68 -9.78
N LEU A 49 -40.80 -22.15 -8.59
CA LEU A 49 -41.62 -21.26 -7.73
C LEU A 49 -40.77 -20.84 -6.49
N GLN A 50 -40.46 -19.57 -6.16
CA GLN A 50 -41.31 -18.41 -5.81
C GLN A 50 -42.24 -18.71 -4.61
N ARG A 51 -41.95 -18.26 -3.36
CA ARG A 51 -42.34 -16.96 -2.69
C ARG A 51 -42.26 -17.18 -1.14
N LYS A 52 -42.32 -16.24 -0.18
CA LYS A 52 -42.23 -14.75 -0.04
C LYS A 52 -42.19 -14.38 1.48
N LEU A 53 -41.44 -13.33 1.88
CA LEU A 53 -41.73 -12.34 2.96
C LEU A 53 -41.98 -12.88 4.41
N ALA A 54 -42.05 -12.10 5.51
CA ALA A 54 -41.93 -10.65 5.80
C ALA A 54 -41.27 -10.45 7.21
N SER A 55 -40.50 -9.39 7.51
CA SER A 55 -40.87 -8.15 8.29
C SER A 55 -41.88 -8.34 9.44
N THR A 56 -41.80 -7.72 10.64
CA THR A 56 -41.38 -6.35 11.06
C THR A 56 -40.99 -6.31 12.57
N ASP A 57 -40.48 -5.25 13.20
CA ASP A 57 -39.38 -4.29 12.91
C ASP A 57 -39.17 -3.34 14.14
N GLY A 58 -38.04 -2.62 14.24
CA GLY A 58 -37.75 -1.58 15.26
C GLY A 58 -37.18 -2.09 16.62
N ASN A 59 -36.55 -1.26 17.47
CA ASN A 59 -36.01 0.11 17.31
C ASN A 59 -34.78 0.27 18.26
N VAL A 60 -33.57 0.54 17.74
CA VAL A 60 -32.94 1.87 17.58
C VAL A 60 -32.35 2.48 18.87
N GLY A 61 -31.02 2.64 18.85
CA GLY A 61 -30.21 3.51 19.72
C GLY A 61 -28.94 3.90 18.95
N TYR A 62 -28.50 5.16 19.06
CA TYR A 62 -27.53 5.74 18.12
C TYR A 62 -26.12 5.96 18.70
N CYS A 63 -25.11 5.78 17.85
CA CYS A 63 -23.88 6.58 17.88
C CYS A 63 -23.41 6.78 16.43
N THR A 64 -22.70 7.88 16.15
CA THR A 64 -22.33 8.28 14.77
C THR A 64 -20.82 8.44 14.63
N THR A 65 -20.29 8.14 13.44
CA THR A 65 -18.89 8.43 13.10
C THR A 65 -18.77 8.66 11.60
N THR A 66 -18.22 9.81 11.22
CA THR A 66 -17.97 10.20 9.83
C THR A 66 -16.62 9.69 9.38
N VAL A 67 -16.55 9.01 8.23
CA VAL A 67 -15.28 8.54 7.65
C VAL A 67 -14.73 9.59 6.69
N CYS A 68 -13.82 10.43 7.19
CA CYS A 68 -12.86 11.14 6.34
C CYS A 68 -11.73 10.20 5.91
N GLN A 69 -11.13 10.42 4.74
CA GLN A 69 -9.96 9.67 4.30
C GLN A 69 -8.70 10.23 4.98
N GLY A 70 -8.22 9.55 6.02
CA GLY A 70 -6.94 9.85 6.67
C GLY A 70 -6.39 8.62 7.37
N PHE A 71 -5.25 8.08 6.89
CA PHE A 71 -4.60 6.91 7.49
C PHE A 71 -3.65 7.33 8.61
N GLN A 72 -4.20 7.68 9.78
CA GLN A 72 -3.38 7.76 11.00
C GLN A 72 -2.85 6.38 11.41
N HIS A 73 -1.58 6.30 11.75
CA HIS A 73 -0.95 5.10 12.30
C HIS A 73 -1.31 4.92 13.78
N SER A 74 -2.00 3.83 14.14
CA SER A 74 -2.24 3.44 15.53
C SER A 74 -1.30 2.28 15.94
N GLY A 75 -0.05 2.60 16.27
CA GLY A 75 1.00 1.61 16.57
C GLY A 75 1.90 2.01 17.75
N HIS A 76 1.36 2.03 18.96
CA HIS A 76 2.13 2.39 20.17
C HIS A 76 3.04 1.24 20.64
N GLN A 77 4.23 1.11 20.05
CA GLN A 77 5.40 0.48 20.69
C GLN A 77 6.65 1.33 20.45
N ARG A 78 7.39 1.64 21.52
CA ARG A 78 8.68 2.32 21.43
C ARG A 78 9.78 1.28 21.20
N SER A 79 10.25 1.15 19.96
CA SER A 79 11.63 0.74 19.70
C SER A 79 12.58 1.90 20.02
N SER A 80 13.85 1.59 20.30
CA SER A 80 14.88 2.58 20.62
C SER A 80 16.08 2.41 19.70
N SER A 81 16.00 3.01 18.52
CA SER A 81 17.10 3.06 17.54
C SER A 81 18.22 3.96 18.04
N VAL A 82 19.47 3.52 17.86
CA VAL A 82 20.66 4.35 18.08
C VAL A 82 21.15 4.83 16.71
N VAL A 83 21.23 6.15 16.53
CA VAL A 83 21.73 6.77 15.30
C VAL A 83 23.21 7.13 15.48
N PHE A 84 24.05 6.71 14.53
CA PHE A 84 25.46 7.09 14.44
C PHE A 84 25.64 8.14 13.33
N ASN A 85 26.23 9.30 13.65
CA ASN A 85 26.47 10.39 12.69
C ASN A 85 27.91 10.41 12.15
N GLY A 86 28.65 9.29 12.20
CA GLY A 86 30.02 9.19 11.69
C GLY A 86 31.12 9.97 12.45
N GLU A 87 30.76 10.89 13.36
CA GLU A 87 31.73 11.66 14.14
C GLU A 87 32.42 10.85 15.24
N TRP A 88 33.74 11.02 15.34
CA TRP A 88 34.61 10.45 16.37
C TRP A 88 35.20 11.56 17.25
N GLU A 89 35.37 11.30 18.54
CA GLU A 89 36.06 12.21 19.47
C GLU A 89 37.24 11.52 20.16
N LEU A 90 38.30 12.28 20.41
CA LEU A 90 39.48 11.83 21.16
C LEU A 90 39.32 12.19 22.63
N ARG A 91 39.34 11.20 23.51
CA ARG A 91 39.35 11.38 24.98
C ARG A 91 40.69 10.98 25.56
N SER A 92 41.19 11.79 26.49
CA SER A 92 42.39 11.53 27.27
C SER A 92 42.03 11.35 28.75
N GLU A 93 42.24 10.14 29.27
CA GLU A 93 42.19 9.84 30.70
C GLU A 93 43.45 9.03 31.05
N SER A 94 44.09 9.35 32.18
CA SER A 94 45.18 8.56 32.78
C SER A 94 46.31 8.15 31.81
N ASN A 95 46.92 9.13 31.13
CA ASN A 95 48.02 8.94 30.17
C ASN A 95 47.75 8.00 28.99
N LYS A 96 46.49 7.72 28.65
CA LYS A 96 46.13 7.06 27.38
C LYS A 96 45.07 7.87 26.64
N VAL A 97 45.23 7.96 25.32
CA VAL A 97 44.26 8.58 24.41
C VAL A 97 43.44 7.47 23.77
N ARG A 98 42.12 7.62 23.72
CA ARG A 98 41.21 6.73 22.99
C ARG A 98 40.37 7.53 22.02
N MET A 99 40.19 7.00 20.81
CA MET A 99 39.21 7.48 19.85
C MET A 99 37.90 6.73 20.11
N VAL A 100 36.79 7.46 20.31
CA VAL A 100 35.48 6.88 20.61
C VAL A 100 34.40 7.52 19.72
N PRO A 101 33.37 6.76 19.30
CA PRO A 101 32.28 7.32 18.51
C PRO A 101 31.40 8.22 19.40
N LYS A 102 30.90 9.31 18.82
CA LYS A 102 30.24 10.40 19.55
C LYS A 102 28.76 10.11 19.82
N ILE A 103 28.48 9.26 20.81
CA ILE A 103 27.12 8.73 21.09
C ILE A 103 26.16 9.81 21.66
N ILE A 104 25.16 10.20 20.87
CA ILE A 104 24.08 11.12 21.30
C ILE A 104 22.95 10.34 22.00
N LYS A 105 23.17 10.00 23.29
CA LYS A 105 22.27 9.13 24.07
C LYS A 105 20.80 9.59 24.14
N VAL A 106 19.88 8.65 23.92
CA VAL A 106 18.44 8.76 24.22
C VAL A 106 18.01 7.51 24.99
N GLY A 107 17.60 7.67 26.26
CA GLY A 107 17.14 6.57 27.11
C GLY A 107 18.17 6.06 28.13
N ASN A 108 17.67 5.52 29.25
CA ASN A 108 18.50 5.06 30.38
C ASN A 108 18.76 3.55 30.32
N GLN A 109 19.84 3.16 29.64
CA GLN A 109 20.62 1.97 29.98
C GLN A 109 22.10 2.25 29.70
N THR A 110 22.99 1.42 30.24
CA THR A 110 24.45 1.53 30.01
C THR A 110 24.99 0.11 29.98
N GLU A 111 25.52 -0.29 28.83
CA GLU A 111 26.28 -1.52 28.63
C GLU A 111 27.62 -1.15 27.98
N ILE A 112 28.62 -1.98 28.19
CA ILE A 112 30.02 -1.67 27.89
C ILE A 112 30.39 -2.38 26.58
N ALA A 113 30.79 -1.61 25.57
CA ALA A 113 31.40 -2.16 24.36
C ALA A 113 32.89 -2.41 24.62
N GLU A 114 33.36 -3.63 24.37
CA GLU A 114 34.78 -3.95 24.43
C GLU A 114 35.53 -3.34 23.25
N THR A 115 36.79 -2.95 23.46
CA THR A 115 37.63 -2.32 22.44
C THR A 115 39.02 -2.94 22.45
N HIS A 116 39.48 -3.40 21.29
CA HIS A 116 40.83 -3.93 21.11
C HIS A 116 41.89 -2.84 21.39
N GLN A 117 43.07 -3.25 21.84
CA GLN A 117 44.22 -2.37 22.08
C GLN A 117 45.34 -2.68 21.08
N VAL A 118 45.93 -1.64 20.48
CA VAL A 118 47.17 -1.72 19.70
C VAL A 118 48.10 -0.60 20.20
N PRO A 119 49.38 -0.88 20.51
CA PRO A 119 50.29 0.12 21.08
C PRO A 119 51.00 0.95 20.00
N GLY A 120 51.01 2.27 20.15
CA GLY A 120 51.76 3.19 19.29
C GLY A 120 51.64 4.64 19.77
N THR A 121 52.63 5.49 19.46
CA THR A 121 52.65 6.91 19.84
C THR A 121 52.05 7.80 18.75
N VAL A 122 51.50 8.95 19.16
CA VAL A 122 50.78 9.90 18.28
C VAL A 122 51.68 10.51 17.18
N SER A 123 52.99 10.55 17.40
CA SER A 123 53.97 10.99 16.39
C SER A 123 54.02 10.07 15.18
N ALA A 124 54.13 8.75 15.39
CA ALA A 124 54.18 7.76 14.31
C ALA A 124 52.92 7.83 13.44
N TRP A 125 51.73 7.90 14.06
CA TRP A 125 50.46 8.01 13.34
C TRP A 125 50.34 9.25 12.46
N ARG A 126 50.93 10.39 12.84
CA ARG A 126 50.95 11.60 12.00
C ARG A 126 51.90 11.46 10.81
N GLU A 127 53.02 10.77 10.99
CA GLU A 127 53.98 10.53 9.92
C GLU A 127 53.43 9.54 8.88
N GLU A 128 52.81 8.45 9.35
CA GLU A 128 52.12 7.45 8.51
C GLU A 128 50.98 8.09 7.70
N ALA A 129 50.12 8.88 8.34
CA ALA A 129 49.00 9.55 7.69
C ALA A 129 49.44 10.58 6.64
N ASN A 130 50.53 11.32 6.89
CA ASN A 130 51.09 12.25 5.90
C ASN A 130 51.68 11.51 4.70
N LYS A 131 52.43 10.42 4.91
CA LYS A 131 52.97 9.58 3.81
C LYS A 131 51.85 8.98 2.96
N LEU A 132 50.76 8.53 3.56
CA LEU A 132 49.55 8.09 2.84
C LEU A 132 48.90 9.23 2.04
N ARG A 133 48.85 10.44 2.59
CA ARG A 133 48.25 11.61 1.93
C ARG A 133 49.08 12.09 0.74
N GLU A 134 50.41 12.10 0.86
CA GLU A 134 51.33 12.38 -0.25
C GLU A 134 51.26 11.31 -1.34
N ARG A 135 51.27 10.02 -0.97
CA ARG A 135 51.14 8.90 -1.93
C ARG A 135 49.83 8.96 -2.71
N ASN A 136 48.71 9.25 -2.05
CA ASN A 136 47.42 9.38 -2.73
C ASN A 136 47.33 10.65 -3.59
N GLY A 137 47.97 11.75 -3.19
CA GLY A 137 48.09 12.96 -4.01
C GLY A 137 48.95 12.77 -5.27
N LEU A 138 49.98 11.91 -5.21
CA LEU A 138 50.78 11.49 -6.37
C LEU A 138 50.00 10.58 -7.33
N ILE A 139 49.15 9.69 -6.82
CA ILE A 139 48.28 8.84 -7.65
C ILE A 139 47.26 9.69 -8.42
N ALA A 140 46.63 10.68 -7.77
CA ALA A 140 45.66 11.57 -8.42
C ALA A 140 46.26 12.34 -9.61
N ARG A 141 47.47 12.89 -9.47
CA ARG A 141 48.12 13.70 -10.53
C ARG A 141 48.62 12.89 -11.72
N ASN A 142 48.81 11.58 -11.58
CA ASN A 142 49.26 10.71 -12.66
C ASN A 142 48.11 10.10 -13.48
N LEU A 143 46.87 10.57 -13.28
CA LEU A 143 45.68 10.09 -14.00
C LEU A 143 45.10 11.11 -14.99
N ASP A 144 45.47 12.40 -14.90
CA ASP A 144 45.01 13.44 -15.84
C ASP A 144 45.88 13.54 -17.11
N ASP A 145 47.14 13.10 -17.05
CA ASP A 145 48.10 13.14 -18.16
C ASP A 145 48.30 11.75 -18.82
N ASN A 146 47.37 11.32 -19.70
CA ASN A 146 47.66 10.60 -20.98
C ASN A 146 46.38 10.26 -21.79
N GLY A 147 46.52 10.12 -23.11
CA GLY A 147 45.40 10.00 -24.07
C GLY A 147 44.91 8.58 -24.43
N TYR A 148 43.79 8.55 -25.17
CA TYR A 148 43.01 7.38 -25.63
C TYR A 148 43.78 6.19 -26.25
N PHE A 149 43.29 4.96 -25.98
CA PHE A 149 42.67 3.98 -26.93
C PHE A 149 42.89 2.49 -26.54
N ASN A 150 41.87 1.66 -26.86
CA ASN A 150 41.88 0.20 -27.01
C ASN A 150 42.33 -0.73 -25.85
N GLY A 151 41.38 -1.52 -25.36
CA GLY A 151 41.47 -2.98 -25.54
C GLY A 151 42.04 -3.86 -24.41
N SER A 152 41.19 -4.19 -23.44
CA SER A 152 41.27 -5.42 -22.61
C SER A 152 42.39 -5.52 -21.55
N VAL A 153 42.32 -6.59 -20.72
CA VAL A 153 43.38 -7.11 -19.80
C VAL A 153 43.56 -6.29 -18.50
N PRO A 154 43.92 -6.87 -17.32
CA PRO A 154 43.86 -8.27 -16.84
C PRO A 154 43.01 -8.48 -15.55
N ILE A 155 42.82 -9.74 -15.15
CA ILE A 155 42.62 -10.13 -13.74
C ILE A 155 44.01 -10.39 -13.11
N ILE A 156 44.26 -9.90 -11.89
CA ILE A 156 45.46 -10.26 -11.08
C ILE A 156 45.03 -10.62 -9.66
N SER A 157 45.65 -11.68 -9.11
CA SER A 157 45.34 -12.29 -7.82
C SER A 157 46.55 -12.34 -6.88
N SER A 158 46.30 -12.46 -5.57
CA SER A 158 47.30 -12.58 -4.46
C SER A 158 48.10 -11.29 -4.19
N ALA A 159 48.66 -11.04 -2.99
CA ALA A 159 48.80 -11.80 -1.74
C ALA A 159 48.92 -10.80 -0.54
N PRO A 160 49.27 -11.17 0.72
CA PRO A 160 49.38 -12.49 1.35
C PRO A 160 48.61 -12.62 2.69
N SER A 161 48.64 -13.82 3.27
CA SER A 161 48.25 -14.10 4.66
C SER A 161 49.45 -14.00 5.63
N TYR A 162 49.18 -13.85 6.93
CA TYR A 162 50.15 -14.04 8.00
C TYR A 162 49.50 -14.74 9.21
N GLU A 163 50.09 -15.85 9.64
CA GLU A 163 49.79 -16.52 10.90
C GLU A 163 50.81 -16.11 11.97
N THR A 164 50.40 -16.08 13.25
CA THR A 164 51.27 -16.36 14.39
C THR A 164 50.47 -17.03 15.50
N SER A 165 50.94 -18.19 15.95
CA SER A 165 50.35 -19.02 17.01
C SER A 165 51.11 -18.85 18.34
N GLN A 166 50.70 -19.63 19.38
CA GLN A 166 51.33 -19.81 20.72
C GLN A 166 50.89 -18.85 21.85
N ASN A 167 50.70 -19.27 23.12
CA ASN A 167 50.37 -20.59 23.71
C ASN A 167 50.01 -20.45 25.23
N ILE A 168 49.59 -21.53 25.91
CA ILE A 168 49.64 -21.78 27.40
C ILE A 168 48.60 -21.03 28.29
N ASP A 169 48.02 -21.55 29.40
CA ASP A 169 47.50 -22.88 29.84
C ASP A 169 46.78 -22.75 31.24
N TYR A 170 46.19 -23.84 31.76
CA TYR A 170 45.74 -24.13 33.16
C TYR A 170 44.53 -23.34 33.73
N GLU A 171 43.36 -23.95 34.02
CA GLU A 171 42.96 -24.98 35.02
C GLU A 171 42.59 -24.43 36.43
N PHE A 172 41.37 -24.75 36.94
CA PHE A 172 41.07 -25.47 38.22
C PHE A 172 39.60 -25.33 38.70
N LYS A 173 39.05 -26.42 39.25
CA LYS A 173 37.91 -26.53 40.21
C LYS A 173 38.47 -27.27 41.47
N PRO A 174 37.77 -27.55 42.60
CA PRO A 174 36.36 -27.31 42.99
C PRO A 174 36.11 -26.95 44.51
N ARG A 175 34.81 -26.86 44.89
CA ARG A 175 34.18 -27.21 46.21
C ARG A 175 34.60 -26.54 47.56
N GLY A 176 33.58 -26.16 48.35
CA GLY A 176 33.66 -25.94 49.81
C GLY A 176 32.26 -25.66 50.44
N THR A 177 31.98 -26.13 51.65
CA THR A 177 30.64 -26.05 52.33
C THR A 177 30.73 -25.82 53.84
N THR A 178 29.79 -25.10 54.48
CA THR A 178 29.29 -25.36 55.87
C THR A 178 28.05 -24.51 56.28
N ARG A 179 27.57 -24.64 57.54
CA ARG A 179 26.25 -24.21 58.10
C ARG A 179 26.33 -23.14 59.21
N SER A 180 25.23 -22.42 59.46
CA SER A 180 24.70 -21.99 60.80
C SER A 180 23.21 -21.59 60.63
N THR A 181 22.19 -22.06 61.38
CA THR A 181 21.68 -21.64 62.72
C THR A 181 21.46 -20.12 62.91
N THR A 182 20.37 -19.61 63.51
CA THR A 182 19.39 -20.17 64.49
C THR A 182 17.99 -19.50 64.40
N ALA A 183 16.96 -20.07 65.05
CA ALA A 183 15.64 -19.47 65.33
C ALA A 183 15.54 -19.00 66.82
N THR A 184 14.45 -18.51 67.45
CA THR A 184 12.97 -18.56 67.21
C THR A 184 12.28 -17.47 68.07
N LEU A 185 11.06 -16.97 67.74
CA LEU A 185 10.13 -16.37 68.73
C LEU A 185 8.63 -16.41 68.31
N ASN A 186 7.71 -16.04 69.22
CA ASN A 186 6.30 -16.49 69.27
C ASN A 186 5.35 -15.41 69.90
N LYS A 187 4.04 -15.70 70.07
CA LYS A 187 2.95 -14.89 70.73
C LYS A 187 2.31 -13.77 69.86
N GLU A 188 1.03 -13.32 69.97
CA GLU A 188 -0.21 -13.63 70.75
C GLU A 188 -1.43 -12.82 70.16
N LEU A 189 -2.76 -12.95 70.44
CA LEU A 189 -3.66 -13.81 71.27
C LEU A 189 -5.16 -13.76 70.76
N ILE A 190 -6.13 -14.17 71.62
CA ILE A 190 -7.63 -14.17 71.65
C ILE A 190 -8.34 -12.86 71.16
N GLY A 191 -9.62 -12.79 70.72
CA GLY A 191 -10.71 -13.79 70.47
C GLY A 191 -12.15 -13.33 70.88
N ILE A 192 -13.18 -14.19 70.64
CA ILE A 192 -14.50 -14.31 71.36
C ILE A 192 -15.82 -13.54 70.89
N THR A 193 -16.73 -14.33 70.25
CA THR A 193 -18.24 -14.47 70.34
C THR A 193 -19.35 -13.45 69.91
N GLN A 194 -20.32 -14.02 69.15
CA GLN A 194 -21.83 -13.99 69.25
C GLN A 194 -22.69 -12.72 68.98
N SER A 195 -23.71 -12.84 68.10
CA SER A 195 -25.15 -13.00 68.50
C SER A 195 -26.17 -13.03 67.31
N GLU A 196 -27.29 -13.76 67.50
CA GLU A 196 -28.61 -13.68 66.81
C GLU A 196 -29.65 -13.10 67.84
N PRO A 197 -31.03 -13.03 67.70
CA PRO A 197 -31.95 -13.74 66.77
C PRO A 197 -33.37 -13.16 66.41
N VAL A 198 -34.16 -13.98 65.66
CA VAL A 198 -35.61 -14.30 65.83
C VAL A 198 -36.78 -13.43 65.24
N VAL A 199 -37.39 -13.98 64.18
CA VAL A 199 -38.85 -14.29 63.93
C VAL A 199 -39.96 -13.20 63.85
N SER A 200 -40.76 -13.25 62.77
CA SER A 200 -42.25 -13.31 62.82
C SER A 200 -42.92 -13.77 61.49
N LEU A 201 -44.16 -14.27 61.60
CA LEU A 201 -45.07 -14.84 60.57
C LEU A 201 -46.26 -13.85 60.31
N PRO A 202 -47.21 -13.99 59.33
CA PRO A 202 -47.85 -15.26 58.92
C PRO A 202 -48.51 -15.46 57.51
N ARG A 203 -48.87 -16.73 57.26
CA ARG A 203 -50.01 -17.32 56.51
C ARG A 203 -50.98 -16.44 55.66
N LYS A 204 -51.23 -16.88 54.42
CA LYS A 204 -52.55 -17.24 53.78
C LYS A 204 -52.32 -17.57 52.28
N GLY A 205 -52.96 -18.56 51.63
CA GLY A 205 -53.85 -19.64 52.09
C GLY A 205 -54.62 -20.30 50.91
N LEU A 206 -55.10 -21.54 51.10
CA LEU A 206 -55.92 -22.38 50.18
C LEU A 206 -55.17 -22.90 48.92
N ASP A 207 -55.28 -24.18 48.50
CA ASP A 207 -56.42 -25.10 48.26
C ASP A 207 -57.22 -24.75 46.99
N VAL A 208 -57.69 -25.68 46.13
CA VAL A 208 -58.04 -27.11 46.34
C VAL A 208 -57.58 -28.01 45.16
N GLY A 209 -56.97 -29.17 45.49
CA GLY A 209 -57.18 -30.49 44.85
C GLY A 209 -56.92 -30.70 43.33
N ASP A 210 -57.12 -31.91 42.79
CA ASP A 210 -57.27 -33.22 43.45
C ASP A 210 -57.07 -34.37 42.44
N ASN A 211 -56.55 -35.54 42.89
CA ASN A 211 -56.97 -36.93 42.63
C ASN A 211 -57.36 -37.43 41.19
N MET A 212 -57.20 -38.72 40.80
CA MET A 212 -56.46 -39.87 41.37
C MET A 212 -56.29 -40.98 40.31
N ASP A 213 -55.62 -42.07 40.70
CA ASP A 213 -55.50 -43.36 40.02
C ASP A 213 -56.80 -43.99 39.49
N ALA A 214 -56.68 -44.80 38.43
CA ALA A 214 -57.27 -46.15 38.38
C ALA A 214 -56.60 -47.10 37.37
N ASN A 215 -55.84 -48.06 37.92
CA ASN A 215 -55.55 -49.40 37.36
C ASN A 215 -56.86 -50.17 36.99
N PRO A 216 -56.88 -51.30 36.23
CA PRO A 216 -55.92 -52.42 36.39
C PRO A 216 -55.53 -53.32 35.18
N LYS A 217 -54.29 -53.85 35.24
CA LYS A 217 -53.84 -55.25 34.99
C LYS A 217 -54.22 -56.02 33.70
N GLY A 218 -53.18 -56.54 33.03
CA GLY A 218 -53.24 -57.71 32.12
C GLY A 218 -51.87 -57.99 31.47
N GLU A 219 -51.30 -59.18 31.64
CA GLU A 219 -49.92 -59.51 31.19
C GLU A 219 -49.89 -60.34 29.89
N GLY A 220 -48.87 -60.17 29.03
CA GLY A 220 -48.70 -61.05 27.86
C GLY A 220 -47.58 -60.69 26.87
N ILE A 221 -46.37 -61.25 27.08
CA ILE A 221 -45.26 -61.37 26.10
C ILE A 221 -44.52 -60.04 25.78
N GLN A 222 -43.26 -60.13 25.32
CA GLN A 222 -42.21 -59.15 25.63
C GLN A 222 -41.62 -58.33 24.46
N ARG A 223 -41.04 -57.17 24.86
CA ARG A 223 -40.16 -56.21 24.15
C ARG A 223 -40.93 -55.07 23.41
N PRO A 224 -40.62 -53.78 23.69
CA PRO A 224 -41.61 -52.71 23.59
C PRO A 224 -41.70 -51.96 22.24
N LEU A 225 -42.92 -51.52 21.94
CA LEU A 225 -43.37 -50.58 20.89
C LEU A 225 -44.59 -49.80 21.48
N ILE A 226 -45.12 -48.69 20.93
CA ILE A 226 -44.85 -47.98 19.66
C ILE A 226 -44.83 -46.44 19.88
N SER A 227 -45.31 -45.65 18.93
CA SER A 227 -45.18 -44.18 18.80
C SER A 227 -46.44 -43.34 19.09
N ASP A 228 -46.21 -42.08 19.52
CA ASP A 228 -46.92 -40.82 19.21
C ASP A 228 -48.42 -40.58 19.49
N LYS A 229 -48.68 -39.49 20.26
CA LYS A 229 -49.60 -38.32 20.03
C LYS A 229 -49.87 -37.57 21.36
N SER A 230 -50.24 -36.28 21.42
CA SER A 230 -50.05 -35.08 20.56
C SER A 230 -50.62 -33.82 21.27
N SER A 231 -50.04 -32.62 21.07
CA SER A 231 -50.46 -31.28 21.60
C SER A 231 -50.31 -31.06 23.13
N GLY A 232 -50.07 -29.84 23.67
CA GLY A 232 -49.75 -28.54 23.06
C GLY A 232 -49.50 -27.42 24.10
N THR A 233 -48.86 -26.30 23.71
CA THR A 233 -48.56 -25.04 24.49
C THR A 233 -47.73 -25.18 25.79
N ALA A 234 -46.56 -24.55 25.99
CA ALA A 234 -46.21 -23.11 26.09
C ALA A 234 -46.86 -22.41 27.32
N ASN A 235 -46.16 -21.73 28.25
CA ASN A 235 -44.76 -21.30 28.44
C ASN A 235 -44.21 -21.79 29.81
N GLY A 236 -42.94 -21.73 30.20
CA GLY A 236 -41.72 -21.20 29.57
C GLY A 236 -40.95 -20.28 30.54
N ASN A 237 -39.74 -20.66 30.98
CA ASN A 237 -38.87 -19.76 31.73
C ASN A 237 -37.36 -20.00 31.48
N LYS A 238 -36.70 -18.89 31.16
CA LYS A 238 -35.26 -18.58 31.19
C LYS A 238 -34.33 -19.69 31.70
N ASN A 239 -33.62 -20.32 30.76
CA ASN A 239 -32.25 -20.76 31.01
C ASN A 239 -31.36 -20.16 29.91
N THR A 240 -30.61 -19.11 30.25
CA THR A 240 -29.62 -18.51 29.36
C THR A 240 -28.42 -19.44 29.25
N VAL A 241 -28.48 -20.39 28.31
CA VAL A 241 -27.30 -21.13 27.89
C VAL A 241 -26.32 -20.12 27.31
N ALA A 242 -25.30 -19.78 28.09
CA ALA A 242 -24.15 -19.07 27.58
C ALA A 242 -23.54 -19.93 26.48
N ILE A 243 -23.65 -19.49 25.23
CA ILE A 243 -22.87 -20.07 24.13
C ILE A 243 -21.42 -19.70 24.43
N SER A 244 -20.73 -20.60 25.13
CA SER A 244 -19.30 -20.54 25.27
C SER A 244 -18.72 -20.47 23.87
N LYS A 245 -17.92 -19.43 23.62
CA LYS A 245 -16.90 -19.52 22.58
C LYS A 245 -16.13 -20.81 22.87
N VAL A 246 -16.11 -21.74 21.93
CA VAL A 246 -15.08 -22.77 21.93
C VAL A 246 -13.80 -22.10 21.45
N GLU A 247 -13.21 -21.28 22.33
CA GLU A 247 -11.80 -20.94 22.24
C GLU A 247 -11.06 -22.26 22.41
N ARG A 248 -10.64 -22.86 21.28
CA ARG A 248 -9.69 -23.96 21.29
C ARG A 248 -8.39 -23.42 21.85
N SER A 249 -8.23 -23.52 23.17
CA SER A 249 -6.95 -23.39 23.86
C SER A 249 -6.08 -24.58 23.44
N THR A 250 -5.50 -24.50 22.25
CA THR A 250 -4.44 -25.41 21.82
C THR A 250 -3.24 -25.18 22.72
N GLU A 251 -3.04 -26.07 23.68
CA GLU A 251 -1.83 -26.05 24.50
C GLU A 251 -0.57 -26.21 23.61
N PRO A 252 0.55 -25.54 23.93
CA PRO A 252 1.77 -25.60 23.12
C PRO A 252 2.33 -27.02 22.92
N SER A 253 2.04 -27.92 23.86
CA SER A 253 2.31 -29.36 23.81
C SER A 253 1.77 -30.01 22.53
N ASN A 254 0.48 -29.83 22.26
CA ASN A 254 -0.24 -30.40 21.13
C ASN A 254 0.24 -29.80 19.78
N VAL A 255 0.66 -28.53 19.78
CA VAL A 255 1.26 -27.90 18.58
C VAL A 255 2.59 -28.57 18.20
N ARG A 256 3.51 -28.72 19.15
CA ARG A 256 4.82 -29.38 18.88
C ARG A 256 4.66 -30.85 18.47
N GLU A 257 3.71 -31.59 19.05
CA GLU A 257 3.44 -32.98 18.65
C GLU A 257 2.95 -33.10 17.20
N ASN A 258 2.08 -32.20 16.73
CA ASN A 258 1.58 -32.24 15.36
C ASN A 258 2.58 -31.71 14.33
N LEU A 259 3.46 -30.77 14.69
CA LEU A 259 4.61 -30.39 13.85
C LEU A 259 5.55 -31.60 13.64
N ARG A 260 5.83 -32.39 14.67
CA ARG A 260 6.68 -33.59 14.55
C ARG A 260 6.15 -34.60 13.52
N LYS A 261 4.84 -34.78 13.42
CA LYS A 261 4.18 -35.64 12.40
C LYS A 261 4.37 -35.13 10.96
N ILE A 262 4.78 -33.88 10.78
CA ILE A 262 5.19 -33.32 9.49
C ILE A 262 6.67 -33.63 9.26
N TYR A 263 7.55 -33.37 10.24
CA TYR A 263 8.99 -33.66 10.18
C TYR A 263 9.31 -35.08 9.69
N ASP A 264 8.61 -36.08 10.22
CA ASP A 264 8.78 -37.50 9.84
C ASP A 264 8.57 -37.76 8.34
N LYS A 265 7.85 -36.88 7.63
CA LYS A 265 7.55 -36.94 6.19
C LYS A 265 8.45 -36.07 5.31
N VAL A 266 9.44 -35.38 5.89
CA VAL A 266 10.34 -34.46 5.18
C VAL A 266 11.64 -35.16 4.77
N LEU A 267 12.02 -35.05 3.51
CA LEU A 267 13.37 -35.28 3.03
C LEU A 267 14.20 -34.02 3.24
N ILE A 268 15.17 -34.10 4.15
CA ILE A 268 16.19 -33.08 4.35
C ILE A 268 17.25 -33.26 3.25
N VAL A 269 17.60 -32.15 2.59
CA VAL A 269 18.65 -32.08 1.58
C VAL A 269 19.67 -31.04 2.03
N ASP A 270 20.81 -31.52 2.52
CA ASP A 270 21.88 -30.70 3.14
C ASP A 270 23.25 -30.86 2.45
N ASN A 271 23.29 -31.62 1.35
CA ASN A 271 24.51 -31.94 0.61
C ASN A 271 24.25 -32.13 -0.90
N VAL A 272 25.30 -31.91 -1.69
CA VAL A 272 25.25 -31.87 -3.17
C VAL A 272 24.75 -33.19 -3.80
N GLN A 273 25.03 -34.34 -3.19
CA GLN A 273 24.56 -35.63 -3.73
C GLN A 273 23.06 -35.81 -3.49
N ALA A 274 22.58 -35.53 -2.27
CA ALA A 274 21.16 -35.54 -1.97
C ALA A 274 20.38 -34.52 -2.83
N ALA A 275 20.98 -33.38 -3.18
CA ALA A 275 20.40 -32.41 -4.11
C ALA A 275 20.25 -33.01 -5.52
N LYS A 276 21.31 -33.62 -6.07
CA LYS A 276 21.28 -34.31 -7.38
C LYS A 276 20.20 -35.39 -7.45
N ASP A 277 20.15 -36.26 -6.44
CA ASP A 277 19.19 -37.37 -6.40
C ASP A 277 17.74 -36.87 -6.27
N THR A 278 17.53 -35.76 -5.56
CA THR A 278 16.22 -35.12 -5.40
C THR A 278 15.79 -34.41 -6.69
N VAL A 279 16.67 -33.62 -7.31
CA VAL A 279 16.39 -32.91 -8.56
C VAL A 279 16.16 -33.90 -9.71
N ALA A 280 16.90 -35.01 -9.76
CA ALA A 280 16.65 -36.09 -10.71
C ALA A 280 15.23 -36.67 -10.58
N LYS A 281 14.71 -36.85 -9.35
CA LYS A 281 13.31 -37.27 -9.13
C LYS A 281 12.31 -36.17 -9.51
N LEU A 282 12.55 -34.92 -9.13
CA LEU A 282 11.68 -33.79 -9.46
C LEU A 282 11.51 -33.60 -10.98
N VAL A 283 12.62 -33.66 -11.73
CA VAL A 283 12.67 -33.39 -13.18
C VAL A 283 12.25 -34.60 -14.03
N ASN A 284 12.47 -35.84 -13.58
CA ASN A 284 12.14 -37.03 -14.38
C ASN A 284 10.87 -37.76 -13.91
N GLN A 285 10.74 -38.02 -12.61
CA GLN A 285 9.64 -38.83 -12.04
C GLN A 285 8.40 -37.98 -11.74
N PHE A 286 8.59 -36.84 -11.07
CA PHE A 286 7.49 -36.01 -10.58
C PHE A 286 7.18 -34.78 -11.47
N ARG A 287 7.84 -34.64 -12.62
CA ARG A 287 7.74 -33.47 -13.53
C ARG A 287 6.31 -33.00 -13.82
N ASN A 288 5.41 -33.96 -14.02
CA ASN A 288 4.00 -33.72 -14.40
C ASN A 288 3.08 -33.36 -13.21
N HIS A 289 3.56 -33.39 -11.97
CA HIS A 289 2.76 -33.04 -10.79
C HIS A 289 2.52 -31.52 -10.71
N VAL A 290 1.92 -31.05 -9.61
CA VAL A 290 1.91 -29.64 -9.21
C VAL A 290 2.79 -29.51 -7.98
N HIS A 291 3.75 -28.60 -8.03
CA HIS A 291 4.82 -28.46 -7.04
C HIS A 291 4.59 -27.17 -6.26
N SER A 292 4.09 -27.26 -5.03
CA SER A 292 4.04 -26.08 -4.16
C SER A 292 5.42 -25.79 -3.59
N CYS A 293 5.88 -24.55 -3.70
CA CYS A 293 7.19 -24.07 -3.26
C CYS A 293 7.02 -22.90 -2.28
N ASP A 294 7.97 -22.76 -1.36
CA ASP A 294 7.99 -21.73 -0.29
C ASP A 294 9.44 -21.46 0.12
N THR A 295 9.81 -20.21 0.40
CA THR A 295 11.19 -19.80 0.76
C THR A 295 11.29 -19.14 2.14
N GLU A 296 12.31 -19.53 2.90
CA GLU A 296 12.68 -18.89 4.15
C GLU A 296 13.93 -18.03 3.95
N VAL A 297 13.90 -16.82 4.52
CA VAL A 297 14.78 -15.71 4.10
C VAL A 297 15.29 -14.95 5.32
N SER A 298 16.57 -14.61 5.32
CA SER A 298 17.19 -13.74 6.33
C SER A 298 17.86 -12.51 5.70
N GLY A 299 18.43 -11.61 6.52
CA GLY A 299 19.13 -10.43 6.03
C GLY A 299 18.26 -9.39 5.30
N ILE A 300 16.95 -9.35 5.58
CA ILE A 300 16.01 -8.38 4.98
C ILE A 300 14.89 -7.93 5.94
N GLU A 301 14.72 -6.61 6.10
CA GLU A 301 13.58 -5.98 6.76
C GLU A 301 12.42 -5.84 5.78
N VAL A 302 11.66 -6.92 5.57
CA VAL A 302 10.58 -7.11 4.55
C VAL A 302 9.48 -6.02 4.53
N LYS A 303 9.44 -5.10 5.50
CA LYS A 303 8.54 -3.92 5.52
C LYS A 303 9.16 -2.66 4.91
N GLU A 304 10.48 -2.53 4.94
CA GLU A 304 11.23 -1.33 4.57
C GLU A 304 12.11 -1.59 3.33
N GLU A 305 12.57 -2.83 3.13
CA GLU A 305 13.42 -3.25 2.02
C GLU A 305 12.67 -3.96 0.87
N THR A 306 13.17 -3.77 -0.35
CA THR A 306 12.72 -4.49 -1.55
C THR A 306 13.44 -5.84 -1.69
N PRO A 307 12.77 -6.94 -2.05
CA PRO A 307 13.42 -8.25 -2.18
C PRO A 307 14.32 -8.39 -3.42
N VAL A 308 14.29 -7.41 -4.33
CA VAL A 308 15.26 -7.31 -5.42
C VAL A 308 16.62 -6.94 -4.82
N ASP A 309 17.64 -7.75 -5.06
CA ASP A 309 19.02 -7.60 -4.57
C ASP A 309 19.25 -7.63 -3.05
N HIS A 310 18.19 -7.67 -2.22
CA HIS A 310 18.26 -7.80 -0.76
C HIS A 310 17.64 -9.11 -0.27
N GLY A 311 18.15 -9.64 0.84
CA GLY A 311 17.68 -10.87 1.46
C GLY A 311 18.38 -12.12 0.92
N GLU A 312 18.78 -12.99 1.83
CA GLU A 312 19.53 -14.22 1.59
C GLU A 312 18.63 -15.44 1.84
N LEU A 313 18.64 -16.40 0.90
CA LEU A 313 17.88 -17.64 1.01
C LEU A 313 18.56 -18.59 2.00
N ILE A 314 17.87 -18.96 3.10
CA ILE A 314 18.45 -19.86 4.12
C ILE A 314 17.93 -21.31 4.01
N CYS A 315 16.69 -21.49 3.57
CA CYS A 315 16.16 -22.79 3.14
C CYS A 315 14.92 -22.61 2.26
N PHE A 316 14.52 -23.68 1.58
CA PHE A 316 13.24 -23.71 0.85
C PHE A 316 12.58 -25.08 0.95
N SER A 317 11.25 -25.10 0.79
CA SER A 317 10.43 -26.31 0.80
C SER A 317 9.77 -26.57 -0.54
N ILE A 318 9.70 -27.84 -0.92
CA ILE A 318 8.96 -28.30 -2.12
C ILE A 318 8.03 -29.45 -1.70
N TYR A 319 6.75 -29.36 -2.08
CA TYR A 319 5.77 -30.43 -1.86
C TYR A 319 5.03 -30.75 -3.16
N CYS A 320 4.95 -32.04 -3.49
CA CYS A 320 4.43 -32.53 -4.78
C CYS A 320 3.07 -33.25 -4.66
N GLY A 321 2.44 -33.17 -3.48
CA GLY A 321 1.26 -33.96 -3.12
C GLY A 321 1.59 -35.25 -2.35
N PRO A 322 0.59 -35.95 -1.81
CA PRO A 322 0.79 -37.12 -0.96
C PRO A 322 1.25 -38.37 -1.71
N GLU A 323 1.05 -38.43 -3.03
CA GLU A 323 1.45 -39.54 -3.91
C GLU A 323 2.95 -39.54 -4.25
N ALA A 324 3.67 -38.47 -3.92
CA ALA A 324 5.10 -38.38 -4.17
C ALA A 324 5.90 -39.02 -3.02
N ASP A 325 6.72 -40.03 -3.32
CA ASP A 325 7.71 -40.57 -2.38
C ASP A 325 9.13 -40.33 -2.90
N PHE A 326 9.87 -39.46 -2.19
CA PHE A 326 11.30 -39.23 -2.42
C PHE A 326 12.19 -40.25 -1.70
N GLY A 327 11.61 -41.11 -0.86
CA GLY A 327 12.22 -42.27 -0.22
C GLY A 327 11.74 -42.45 1.21
N ASN A 328 11.37 -43.68 1.58
CA ASN A 328 10.87 -44.05 2.92
C ASN A 328 9.56 -43.34 3.32
N GLY A 329 8.67 -43.03 2.36
CA GLY A 329 7.39 -42.36 2.61
C GLY A 329 7.51 -40.83 2.79
N LYS A 330 8.61 -40.23 2.33
CA LYS A 330 8.88 -38.80 2.45
C LYS A 330 8.32 -38.06 1.24
N SER A 331 7.34 -37.19 1.48
CA SER A 331 6.54 -36.54 0.42
C SER A 331 6.78 -35.03 0.30
N CYS A 332 7.43 -34.42 1.29
CA CYS A 332 7.92 -33.04 1.23
C CYS A 332 9.45 -33.03 1.24
N ILE A 333 10.05 -32.07 0.56
CA ILE A 333 11.49 -31.79 0.55
C ILE A 333 11.71 -30.48 1.34
N TRP A 334 12.77 -30.44 2.13
CA TRP A 334 13.32 -29.22 2.72
C TRP A 334 14.82 -29.17 2.46
N VAL A 335 15.31 -28.05 1.93
CA VAL A 335 16.68 -27.89 1.44
C VAL A 335 17.43 -26.87 2.29
N ASP A 336 18.57 -27.26 2.86
CA ASP A 336 19.42 -26.40 3.69
C ASP A 336 20.40 -25.60 2.82
N VAL A 337 20.23 -24.28 2.78
CA VAL A 337 21.12 -23.33 2.08
C VAL A 337 22.05 -22.61 3.06
N LEU A 338 21.83 -22.78 4.37
CA LEU A 338 22.58 -22.16 5.48
C LEU A 338 23.79 -23.02 5.95
N GLY A 339 23.95 -24.21 5.37
CA GLY A 339 25.08 -25.12 5.57
C GLY A 339 26.35 -24.71 4.81
N GLU A 340 27.48 -25.35 5.13
CA GLU A 340 28.81 -25.02 4.58
C GLU A 340 28.92 -25.18 3.05
N ASN A 341 28.12 -26.09 2.47
CA ASN A 341 28.00 -26.30 1.01
C ASN A 341 26.65 -25.80 0.45
N GLY A 342 25.99 -24.86 1.13
CA GLY A 342 24.61 -24.46 0.84
C GLY A 342 24.42 -23.81 -0.53
N ARG A 343 25.44 -23.12 -1.05
CA ARG A 343 25.43 -22.50 -2.38
C ARG A 343 25.53 -23.55 -3.48
N GLU A 344 26.36 -24.55 -3.29
CA GLU A 344 26.53 -25.70 -4.16
C GLU A 344 25.24 -26.54 -4.18
N VAL A 345 24.64 -26.77 -3.02
CA VAL A 345 23.31 -27.42 -2.89
C VAL A 345 22.24 -26.66 -3.66
N LEU A 346 22.15 -25.32 -3.50
CA LEU A 346 21.19 -24.49 -4.24
C LEU A 346 21.42 -24.51 -5.75
N ALA A 347 22.68 -24.49 -6.20
CA ALA A 347 23.03 -24.50 -7.62
C ALA A 347 22.53 -25.78 -8.35
N GLU A 348 22.54 -26.94 -7.69
CA GLU A 348 22.01 -28.19 -8.26
C GLU A 348 20.49 -28.14 -8.52
N PHE A 349 19.73 -27.27 -7.84
CA PHE A 349 18.29 -27.04 -8.10
C PHE A 349 18.03 -26.10 -9.29
N LYS A 350 19.05 -25.51 -9.91
CA LYS A 350 18.88 -24.63 -11.08
C LYS A 350 18.06 -25.26 -12.22
N PRO A 351 18.30 -26.52 -12.65
CA PRO A 351 17.49 -27.17 -13.69
C PRO A 351 16.03 -27.38 -13.29
N TYR A 352 15.74 -27.49 -11.99
CA TYR A 352 14.38 -27.58 -11.48
C TYR A 352 13.65 -26.24 -11.58
N PHE A 353 14.26 -25.15 -11.11
CA PHE A 353 13.65 -23.81 -11.14
C PHE A 353 13.48 -23.26 -12.57
N GLU A 354 14.45 -23.51 -13.46
CA GLU A 354 14.44 -23.04 -14.85
C GLU A 354 13.54 -23.87 -15.79
N ASP A 355 13.11 -25.09 -15.42
CA ASP A 355 12.21 -25.88 -16.27
C ASP A 355 10.78 -25.30 -16.30
N SER A 356 10.45 -24.65 -17.43
CA SER A 356 9.12 -24.07 -17.70
C SER A 356 7.96 -25.07 -17.74
N PHE A 357 8.21 -26.36 -17.89
CA PHE A 357 7.17 -27.40 -17.91
C PHE A 357 6.78 -27.88 -16.52
N ILE A 358 7.65 -27.73 -15.51
CA ILE A 358 7.34 -28.06 -14.11
C ILE A 358 6.43 -26.98 -13.55
N ARG A 359 5.25 -27.37 -13.04
CA ARG A 359 4.20 -26.45 -12.59
C ARG A 359 4.41 -26.05 -11.13
N LYS A 360 5.06 -24.91 -10.89
CA LYS A 360 5.31 -24.38 -9.54
C LYS A 360 4.16 -23.50 -9.04
N VAL A 361 3.75 -23.70 -7.79
CA VAL A 361 2.66 -22.97 -7.12
C VAL A 361 3.17 -22.34 -5.84
N TRP A 362 2.74 -21.12 -5.57
CA TRP A 362 3.31 -20.28 -4.51
C TRP A 362 2.24 -19.56 -3.68
N HIS A 363 2.66 -18.87 -2.65
CA HIS A 363 1.84 -17.91 -1.91
C HIS A 363 2.58 -16.58 -1.76
N ASN A 364 2.25 -15.58 -2.59
CA ASN A 364 3.02 -14.33 -2.76
C ASN A 364 4.32 -14.52 -3.59
N TYR A 365 4.20 -15.21 -4.73
CA TYR A 365 5.27 -15.60 -5.66
C TYR A 365 6.36 -14.56 -5.89
N SER A 366 5.99 -13.28 -6.04
CA SER A 366 6.96 -12.22 -6.34
C SER A 366 8.11 -12.16 -5.34
N PHE A 367 7.84 -12.41 -4.05
CA PHE A 367 8.88 -12.38 -3.02
C PHE A 367 9.88 -13.53 -3.20
N ASP A 368 9.40 -14.78 -3.20
CA ASP A 368 10.25 -15.97 -3.45
C ASP A 368 11.02 -15.86 -4.77
N SER A 369 10.38 -15.29 -5.79
CA SER A 369 10.92 -15.18 -7.14
C SER A 369 12.07 -14.17 -7.27
N HIS A 370 12.08 -13.12 -6.46
CA HIS A 370 13.23 -12.20 -6.38
C HIS A 370 14.34 -12.78 -5.51
N ILE A 371 14.00 -13.37 -4.36
CA ILE A 371 14.98 -13.95 -3.44
C ILE A 371 15.80 -15.06 -4.11
N ILE A 372 15.18 -15.95 -4.88
CA ILE A 372 15.93 -16.98 -5.63
C ILE A 372 16.77 -16.38 -6.77
N ARG A 373 16.33 -15.27 -7.40
CA ARG A 373 17.12 -14.54 -8.41
C ARG A 373 18.38 -13.89 -7.84
N ASN A 374 18.36 -13.45 -6.59
CA ASN A 374 19.55 -12.90 -5.90
C ASN A 374 20.73 -13.90 -5.90
N HIS A 375 20.45 -15.21 -6.05
CA HIS A 375 21.44 -16.30 -6.16
C HIS A 375 21.75 -16.75 -7.60
N GLY A 376 21.33 -16.01 -8.64
CA GLY A 376 21.66 -16.28 -10.04
C GLY A 376 20.89 -17.45 -10.67
N ILE A 377 19.71 -17.77 -10.14
CA ILE A 377 18.78 -18.77 -10.67
C ILE A 377 17.53 -18.06 -11.19
N GLU A 378 17.23 -18.22 -12.48
CA GLU A 378 15.95 -17.76 -13.03
C GLU A 378 14.82 -18.74 -12.68
N ILE A 379 13.61 -18.22 -12.48
CA ILE A 379 12.43 -19.05 -12.22
C ILE A 379 11.48 -19.01 -13.41
N SER A 380 11.20 -20.19 -13.94
CA SER A 380 10.19 -20.45 -14.96
C SER A 380 9.16 -21.47 -14.44
N GLY A 381 8.04 -21.60 -15.15
CA GLY A 381 7.01 -22.59 -14.80
C GLY A 381 6.07 -22.16 -13.67
N PHE A 382 5.93 -20.86 -13.43
CA PHE A 382 4.90 -20.31 -12.55
C PHE A 382 3.51 -20.76 -13.03
N HIS A 383 2.81 -21.55 -12.22
CA HIS A 383 1.51 -22.14 -12.54
C HIS A 383 0.37 -21.44 -11.82
N ALA A 384 0.55 -21.10 -10.54
CA ALA A 384 -0.40 -20.30 -9.78
C ALA A 384 0.22 -19.60 -8.55
N ASP A 385 -0.43 -18.51 -8.14
CA ASP A 385 -0.29 -17.88 -6.84
C ASP A 385 -1.61 -18.02 -6.07
N THR A 386 -1.56 -18.65 -4.90
CA THR A 386 -2.75 -18.91 -4.08
C THR A 386 -3.36 -17.65 -3.45
N MET A 387 -2.58 -16.61 -3.17
CA MET A 387 -3.09 -15.30 -2.76
C MET A 387 -3.86 -14.65 -3.91
N HIS A 388 -3.38 -14.74 -5.16
CA HIS A 388 -4.13 -14.25 -6.32
C HIS A 388 -5.45 -15.03 -6.48
N MET A 389 -5.43 -16.36 -6.45
CA MET A 389 -6.67 -17.16 -6.57
C MET A 389 -7.69 -16.84 -5.45
N ALA A 390 -7.23 -16.70 -4.20
CA ALA A 390 -8.09 -16.36 -3.07
C ALA A 390 -8.71 -14.94 -3.16
N ARG A 391 -7.99 -13.98 -3.74
CA ARG A 391 -8.49 -12.61 -4.01
C ARG A 391 -9.53 -12.57 -5.13
N LEU A 392 -9.40 -13.44 -6.13
CA LEU A 392 -10.37 -13.56 -7.22
C LEU A 392 -11.71 -14.16 -6.75
N TRP A 393 -11.64 -15.14 -5.85
CA TRP A 393 -12.81 -15.80 -5.25
C TRP A 393 -13.61 -14.89 -4.30
N ASP A 394 -12.93 -14.14 -3.45
CA ASP A 394 -13.52 -13.12 -2.56
C ASP A 394 -12.55 -11.96 -2.32
N SER A 395 -12.82 -10.83 -2.97
CA SER A 395 -12.04 -9.58 -2.88
C SER A 395 -12.27 -8.78 -1.59
N ALA A 396 -13.26 -9.16 -0.76
CA ALA A 396 -13.66 -8.43 0.45
C ALA A 396 -13.15 -9.05 1.77
N ARG A 397 -12.13 -9.92 1.71
CA ARG A 397 -11.65 -10.68 2.90
C ARG A 397 -10.84 -9.90 3.91
N ARG A 398 -10.59 -8.59 3.73
CA ARG A 398 -9.90 -7.77 4.73
C ARG A 398 -10.60 -7.77 6.11
N ILE A 399 -11.91 -8.00 6.15
CA ILE A 399 -12.72 -8.14 7.38
C ILE A 399 -12.74 -9.61 7.89
N LYS A 400 -12.30 -10.57 7.08
CA LYS A 400 -12.30 -12.03 7.30
C LYS A 400 -10.87 -12.59 7.42
N GLY A 401 -10.04 -11.95 8.25
CA GLY A 401 -8.63 -12.33 8.47
C GLY A 401 -7.62 -11.86 7.42
N GLY A 402 -8.08 -11.47 6.22
CA GLY A 402 -7.20 -11.06 5.12
C GLY A 402 -6.83 -12.22 4.19
N TYR A 403 -5.56 -12.25 3.77
CA TYR A 403 -5.06 -13.13 2.70
C TYR A 403 -3.69 -13.78 3.00
N SER A 404 -3.17 -13.71 4.22
CA SER A 404 -1.97 -14.48 4.58
C SER A 404 -2.29 -15.98 4.60
N LEU A 405 -1.33 -16.84 4.28
CA LEU A 405 -1.51 -18.30 4.25
C LEU A 405 -2.11 -18.86 5.56
N GLU A 406 -1.77 -18.27 6.73
CA GLU A 406 -2.42 -18.53 8.02
C GLU A 406 -3.93 -18.21 7.97
N ALA A 407 -4.32 -16.96 7.65
CA ALA A 407 -5.72 -16.55 7.59
C ALA A 407 -6.53 -17.20 6.43
N LEU A 408 -5.84 -17.73 5.41
CA LEU A 408 -6.46 -18.53 4.35
C LEU A 408 -6.70 -19.97 4.83
N THR A 409 -5.71 -20.63 5.43
CA THR A 409 -5.81 -22.03 5.85
C THR A 409 -6.57 -22.24 7.17
N SER A 410 -6.61 -21.24 8.05
CA SER A 410 -7.35 -21.30 9.32
C SER A 410 -8.87 -21.07 9.18
N ASP A 411 -9.39 -20.71 8.00
CA ASP A 411 -10.82 -20.49 7.76
C ASP A 411 -11.45 -21.74 7.08
N PRO A 412 -12.33 -22.48 7.78
CA PRO A 412 -12.95 -23.68 7.23
C PRO A 412 -13.80 -23.47 5.97
N LYS A 413 -14.18 -22.24 5.62
CA LYS A 413 -14.90 -21.94 4.36
C LYS A 413 -13.97 -21.91 3.14
N VAL A 414 -12.68 -21.72 3.39
CA VAL A 414 -11.62 -21.52 2.39
C VAL A 414 -10.97 -22.84 2.04
N LEU A 415 -10.68 -23.68 3.02
CA LEU A 415 -10.24 -25.05 2.75
C LEU A 415 -11.42 -26.00 2.50
N GLY A 416 -12.49 -25.90 3.29
CA GLY A 416 -13.61 -26.83 3.23
C GLY A 416 -14.22 -26.96 1.83
N GLY A 417 -14.23 -28.18 1.32
CA GLY A 417 -14.74 -28.54 0.00
C GLY A 417 -14.95 -30.03 -0.20
N THR A 418 -14.25 -30.89 0.55
CA THR A 418 -14.37 -32.35 0.43
C THR A 418 -14.49 -32.99 1.83
N GLN A 419 -15.46 -33.90 2.03
CA GLN A 419 -15.71 -34.52 3.34
C GLN A 419 -14.82 -35.76 3.55
N THR A 420 -13.51 -35.57 3.58
CA THR A 420 -12.55 -36.59 4.04
C THR A 420 -12.25 -36.38 5.53
N LYS A 421 -11.92 -37.47 6.26
CA LYS A 421 -11.43 -37.34 7.65
C LYS A 421 -10.11 -36.54 7.72
N GLU A 422 -9.27 -36.72 6.71
CA GLU A 422 -7.95 -36.11 6.59
C GLU A 422 -7.99 -34.58 6.36
N GLU A 423 -9.08 -34.03 5.80
CA GLU A 423 -9.33 -32.57 5.78
C GLU A 423 -9.75 -32.03 7.15
N ALA A 424 -10.46 -32.82 7.97
CA ALA A 424 -10.90 -32.40 9.31
C ALA A 424 -9.77 -32.37 10.34
N GLU A 425 -8.67 -33.09 10.09
CA GLU A 425 -7.46 -33.14 10.92
C GLU A 425 -6.31 -32.26 10.38
N PHE A 426 -6.52 -31.52 9.29
CA PHE A 426 -5.46 -30.70 8.71
C PHE A 426 -5.07 -29.50 9.58
N LEU A 427 -3.78 -29.44 9.93
CA LEU A 427 -3.14 -28.30 10.56
C LEU A 427 -2.88 -27.23 9.48
N GLY A 428 -3.57 -26.09 9.53
CA GLY A 428 -3.22 -24.93 8.68
C GLY A 428 -1.91 -24.24 9.13
N LYS A 429 -1.37 -23.30 8.35
CA LYS A 429 -0.19 -22.50 8.74
C LYS A 429 -0.44 -21.85 10.10
N ILE A 430 0.54 -22.01 10.99
CA ILE A 430 0.57 -21.45 12.34
C ILE A 430 1.54 -20.26 12.33
N SER A 431 1.23 -19.14 13.00
CA SER A 431 2.19 -18.03 13.06
C SER A 431 3.54 -18.43 13.68
N MET A 432 4.64 -17.89 13.12
CA MET A 432 6.00 -17.99 13.65
C MET A 432 6.08 -17.67 15.16
N LYS A 433 5.29 -16.67 15.58
CA LYS A 433 5.17 -16.20 16.98
C LYS A 433 4.53 -17.23 17.91
N THR A 434 3.70 -18.14 17.39
CA THR A 434 3.05 -19.19 18.17
C THR A 434 4.01 -20.36 18.45
N ILE A 435 4.94 -20.65 17.53
CA ILE A 435 5.87 -21.78 17.62
C ILE A 435 7.16 -21.38 18.34
N PHE A 436 7.74 -20.24 17.98
CA PHE A 436 9.09 -19.81 18.40
C PHE A 436 9.10 -18.56 19.30
N GLY A 437 7.93 -18.07 19.70
CA GLY A 437 7.79 -16.83 20.48
C GLY A 437 8.26 -16.93 21.93
N LYS A 438 9.55 -16.64 22.19
CA LYS A 438 10.15 -16.58 23.52
C LYS A 438 9.70 -15.27 24.24
N ARG A 439 9.17 -15.34 25.47
CA ARG A 439 8.80 -14.13 26.26
C ARG A 439 10.06 -13.43 26.78
N LYS A 440 10.25 -12.16 26.46
CA LYS A 440 11.44 -11.40 26.92
C LYS A 440 11.36 -11.19 28.43
N LEU A 441 12.32 -11.76 29.17
CA LEU A 441 12.45 -11.56 30.60
C LEU A 441 12.70 -10.07 30.94
N LYS A 442 12.15 -9.61 32.06
CA LYS A 442 12.46 -8.31 32.66
C LYS A 442 13.78 -8.40 33.44
N LYS A 443 14.29 -7.25 33.90
CA LYS A 443 15.47 -7.15 34.78
C LYS A 443 15.32 -7.88 36.13
N ASP A 444 14.09 -8.15 36.55
CA ASP A 444 13.76 -8.90 37.77
C ASP A 444 13.64 -10.43 37.54
N GLY A 445 13.94 -10.91 36.33
CA GLY A 445 13.84 -12.31 35.95
C GLY A 445 12.42 -12.80 35.63
N SER A 446 11.38 -11.99 35.86
CA SER A 446 10.00 -12.36 35.53
C SER A 446 9.65 -12.09 34.06
N GLU A 447 8.68 -12.82 33.51
CA GLU A 447 8.28 -12.67 32.12
C GLU A 447 7.73 -11.27 31.79
N GLY A 448 8.21 -10.69 30.69
CA GLY A 448 7.66 -9.49 30.09
C GLY A 448 6.49 -9.79 29.15
N LYS A 449 5.67 -8.76 28.87
CA LYS A 449 4.57 -8.83 27.90
C LYS A 449 5.03 -8.83 26.43
N ILE A 450 6.32 -8.63 26.18
CA ILE A 450 6.91 -8.62 24.84
C ILE A 450 7.34 -10.05 24.50
N VAL A 451 6.77 -10.59 23.44
CA VAL A 451 7.22 -11.84 22.81
C VAL A 451 8.21 -11.47 21.71
N VAL A 452 9.39 -12.09 21.75
CA VAL A 452 10.44 -11.95 20.74
C VAL A 452 10.57 -13.28 20.01
N ILE A 453 10.79 -13.23 18.71
CA ILE A 453 11.17 -14.40 17.90
C ILE A 453 12.68 -14.26 17.67
N PRO A 454 13.47 -15.34 17.84
CA PRO A 454 14.89 -15.32 17.46
C PRO A 454 15.14 -15.03 15.97
N PRO A 455 16.39 -14.73 15.58
CA PRO A 455 16.80 -14.75 14.18
C PRO A 455 16.48 -16.11 13.54
N VAL A 456 16.09 -16.10 12.27
CA VAL A 456 15.71 -17.33 11.56
C VAL A 456 16.89 -18.31 11.41
N GLU A 457 18.11 -17.78 11.40
CA GLU A 457 19.37 -18.52 11.42
C GLU A 457 19.67 -19.19 12.76
N GLU A 458 19.17 -18.64 13.89
CA GLU A 458 19.16 -19.32 15.20
C GLU A 458 18.16 -20.48 15.16
N LEU A 459 16.95 -20.24 14.63
CA LEU A 459 15.89 -21.25 14.57
C LEU A 459 16.24 -22.46 13.70
N GLN A 460 16.88 -22.24 12.54
CA GLN A 460 17.34 -23.31 11.64
C GLN A 460 18.50 -24.16 12.21
N ARG A 461 19.19 -23.66 13.24
CA ARG A 461 20.31 -24.33 13.92
C ARG A 461 19.91 -24.95 15.26
N GLU A 462 19.14 -24.25 16.10
CA GLU A 462 18.79 -24.65 17.47
C GLU A 462 17.42 -25.34 17.59
N ASP A 463 16.33 -24.71 17.11
CA ASP A 463 14.96 -25.27 17.12
C ASP A 463 14.68 -26.09 15.82
N ARG A 464 15.73 -26.70 15.24
CA ARG A 464 15.80 -27.20 13.84
C ARG A 464 14.65 -28.14 13.41
N GLU A 465 14.21 -29.10 14.22
CA GLU A 465 13.07 -29.97 13.87
C GLU A 465 11.77 -29.16 13.70
N ALA A 466 11.54 -28.17 14.56
CA ALA A 466 10.36 -27.32 14.51
C ALA A 466 10.45 -26.31 13.36
N TRP A 467 11.65 -25.83 13.03
CA TRP A 467 11.92 -24.98 11.86
C TRP A 467 11.63 -25.71 10.54
N ILE A 468 12.17 -26.92 10.37
CA ILE A 468 11.92 -27.76 9.20
C ILE A 468 10.43 -28.10 9.08
N SER A 469 9.75 -28.37 10.21
CA SER A 469 8.31 -28.60 10.25
C SER A 469 7.47 -27.36 9.86
N TYR A 470 7.98 -26.16 10.11
CA TYR A 470 7.31 -24.89 9.79
C TYR A 470 7.34 -24.63 8.28
N SER A 471 8.53 -24.53 7.68
CA SER A 471 8.71 -24.32 6.23
C SER A 471 8.04 -25.42 5.41
N ALA A 472 8.14 -26.69 5.84
CA ALA A 472 7.46 -27.80 5.15
C ALA A 472 5.92 -27.69 5.23
N LEU A 473 5.37 -27.20 6.35
CA LEU A 473 3.94 -26.97 6.50
C LEU A 473 3.43 -25.88 5.55
N ASP A 474 4.26 -24.92 5.17
CA ASP A 474 3.86 -23.82 4.27
C ASP A 474 3.77 -24.24 2.81
N ALA A 475 4.70 -25.05 2.32
CA ALA A 475 4.55 -25.74 1.03
C ALA A 475 3.27 -26.61 1.03
N ILE A 476 3.08 -27.46 2.05
CA ILE A 476 1.89 -28.34 2.17
C ILE A 476 0.58 -27.52 2.21
N SER A 477 0.57 -26.43 2.98
CA SER A 477 -0.56 -25.49 3.09
C SER A 477 -0.88 -24.82 1.76
N THR A 478 0.15 -24.42 1.01
CA THR A 478 0.03 -23.80 -0.31
C THR A 478 -0.59 -24.75 -1.33
N LEU A 479 -0.22 -26.04 -1.36
CA LEU A 479 -0.85 -27.00 -2.29
C LEU A 479 -2.33 -27.23 -1.97
N LYS A 480 -2.67 -27.50 -0.69
CA LYS A 480 -4.08 -27.71 -0.28
C LYS A 480 -4.96 -26.48 -0.52
N LEU A 481 -4.40 -25.30 -0.31
CA LEU A 481 -5.07 -24.04 -0.63
C LEU A 481 -5.28 -23.88 -2.15
N TYR A 482 -4.28 -24.19 -2.97
CA TYR A 482 -4.40 -24.19 -4.44
C TYR A 482 -5.50 -25.16 -4.91
N GLU A 483 -5.54 -26.38 -4.40
CA GLU A 483 -6.58 -27.36 -4.74
C GLU A 483 -7.99 -26.85 -4.40
N SER A 484 -8.18 -26.28 -3.20
CA SER A 484 -9.48 -25.75 -2.79
C SER A 484 -9.88 -24.48 -3.55
N MET A 485 -8.93 -23.59 -3.86
CA MET A 485 -9.20 -22.41 -4.70
C MET A 485 -9.49 -22.81 -6.15
N THR A 486 -8.81 -23.83 -6.70
CA THR A 486 -9.11 -24.40 -8.02
C THR A 486 -10.56 -24.88 -8.09
N LYS A 487 -10.96 -25.75 -7.14
CA LYS A 487 -12.35 -26.24 -6.99
C LYS A 487 -13.36 -25.08 -6.91
N LYS A 488 -13.06 -24.02 -6.15
CA LYS A 488 -13.99 -22.89 -5.95
C LYS A 488 -14.08 -21.92 -7.13
N LEU A 489 -12.98 -21.65 -7.84
CA LEU A 489 -12.98 -20.81 -9.04
C LEU A 489 -13.64 -21.51 -10.24
N GLN A 490 -13.52 -22.84 -10.32
CA GLN A 490 -14.24 -23.67 -11.30
C GLN A 490 -15.77 -23.72 -11.06
N LEU A 491 -16.22 -23.39 -9.84
CA LEU A 491 -17.64 -23.25 -9.47
C LEU A 491 -18.17 -21.81 -9.57
N MET A 492 -17.41 -20.88 -10.16
CA MET A 492 -17.82 -19.50 -10.40
C MET A 492 -17.91 -19.22 -11.91
N ASP A 493 -19.11 -18.92 -12.40
CA ASP A 493 -19.35 -18.56 -13.80
C ASP A 493 -18.62 -17.27 -14.18
N TRP A 494 -17.78 -17.31 -15.21
CA TRP A 494 -17.14 -16.09 -15.71
C TRP A 494 -18.11 -15.30 -16.58
N HIS A 495 -18.16 -13.99 -16.36
CA HIS A 495 -18.99 -13.05 -17.10
C HIS A 495 -18.13 -12.03 -17.85
N LEU A 496 -18.55 -11.68 -19.07
CA LEU A 496 -17.95 -10.65 -19.92
C LEU A 496 -19.06 -9.69 -20.38
N ASP A 497 -18.91 -8.39 -20.13
CA ASP A 497 -19.94 -7.37 -20.40
C ASP A 497 -21.34 -7.80 -19.87
N GLY A 498 -21.37 -8.22 -18.61
CA GLY A 498 -22.57 -8.69 -17.90
C GLY A 498 -23.17 -10.01 -18.41
N LYS A 499 -22.57 -10.69 -19.39
CA LYS A 499 -23.08 -11.93 -20.01
C LYS A 499 -22.19 -13.12 -19.62
N PRO A 500 -22.75 -14.28 -19.24
CA PRO A 500 -21.94 -15.45 -18.91
C PRO A 500 -21.18 -15.96 -20.16
N VAL A 501 -19.90 -16.27 -19.99
CA VAL A 501 -19.03 -16.83 -21.03
C VAL A 501 -19.27 -18.34 -21.09
N LEU A 502 -19.99 -18.80 -22.12
CA LEU A 502 -20.53 -20.16 -22.20
C LEU A 502 -19.44 -21.23 -21.99
N GLY A 503 -19.59 -22.01 -20.92
CA GLY A 503 -18.68 -23.11 -20.59
C GLY A 503 -17.34 -22.70 -19.97
N ARG A 504 -17.17 -21.43 -19.57
CA ARG A 504 -15.93 -20.92 -18.95
C ARG A 504 -16.20 -20.34 -17.55
N THR A 505 -15.19 -20.47 -16.71
CA THR A 505 -15.25 -20.23 -15.26
C THR A 505 -14.24 -19.16 -14.83
N MET A 506 -14.29 -18.72 -13.57
CA MET A 506 -13.27 -17.80 -13.05
C MET A 506 -11.89 -18.47 -12.92
N LEU A 507 -11.78 -19.80 -13.03
CA LEU A 507 -10.51 -20.49 -13.20
C LEU A 507 -9.93 -20.28 -14.62
N ASP A 508 -10.78 -20.25 -15.65
CA ASP A 508 -10.38 -19.89 -17.01
C ASP A 508 -9.89 -18.44 -17.06
N PHE A 509 -10.63 -17.50 -16.46
CA PHE A 509 -10.20 -16.11 -16.32
C PHE A 509 -8.87 -16.00 -15.56
N TYR A 510 -8.68 -16.81 -14.51
CA TYR A 510 -7.41 -16.84 -13.78
C TYR A 510 -6.23 -17.23 -14.69
N HIS A 511 -6.39 -18.29 -15.49
CA HIS A 511 -5.33 -18.74 -16.39
C HIS A 511 -5.12 -17.83 -17.61
N GLU A 512 -6.16 -17.17 -18.13
CA GLU A 512 -6.08 -16.26 -19.28
C GLU A 512 -5.49 -14.88 -18.91
N PHE A 513 -5.82 -14.34 -17.73
CA PHE A 513 -5.40 -12.99 -17.33
C PHE A 513 -4.53 -12.96 -16.08
N TRP A 514 -4.99 -13.48 -14.94
CA TRP A 514 -4.32 -13.25 -13.65
C TRP A 514 -3.01 -14.03 -13.46
N ARG A 515 -2.83 -15.16 -14.16
CA ARG A 515 -1.56 -15.89 -14.21
C ARG A 515 -0.49 -15.10 -14.98
N PRO A 516 -0.64 -14.80 -16.30
CA PRO A 516 0.37 -14.03 -17.03
C PRO A 516 0.54 -12.60 -16.50
N PHE A 517 -0.52 -12.00 -15.94
CA PHE A 517 -0.39 -10.70 -15.26
C PHE A 517 0.45 -10.82 -13.98
N GLY A 518 0.33 -11.92 -13.23
CA GLY A 518 1.21 -12.20 -12.10
C GLY A 518 2.69 -12.26 -12.51
N GLU A 519 3.01 -13.00 -13.57
CA GLU A 519 4.37 -13.08 -14.15
C GLU A 519 4.89 -11.71 -14.61
N LEU A 520 4.02 -10.92 -15.25
CA LEU A 520 4.34 -9.56 -15.69
C LEU A 520 4.63 -8.62 -14.50
N LEU A 521 3.90 -8.73 -13.39
CA LEU A 521 4.17 -7.92 -12.20
C LEU A 521 5.54 -8.25 -11.60
N VAL A 522 5.91 -9.54 -11.46
CA VAL A 522 7.26 -9.92 -11.00
C VAL A 522 8.32 -9.31 -11.92
N LYS A 523 8.10 -9.36 -13.24
CA LYS A 523 9.02 -8.74 -14.20
C LYS A 523 9.13 -7.22 -13.99
N MET A 524 8.02 -6.50 -13.84
CA MET A 524 8.03 -5.04 -13.62
C MET A 524 8.74 -4.66 -12.33
N GLU A 525 8.57 -5.44 -11.26
CA GLU A 525 9.31 -5.23 -10.00
C GLU A 525 10.83 -5.39 -10.21
N ALA A 526 11.26 -6.41 -10.96
CA ALA A 526 12.68 -6.64 -11.27
C ALA A 526 13.27 -5.56 -12.20
N GLU A 527 12.51 -5.06 -13.19
CA GLU A 527 12.97 -4.03 -14.12
C GLU A 527 13.11 -2.64 -13.46
N GLY A 528 12.26 -2.32 -12.47
CA GLY A 528 12.33 -1.08 -11.67
C GLY A 528 12.29 0.22 -12.50
N ILE A 529 12.62 1.36 -11.88
CA ILE A 529 12.80 2.65 -12.57
C ILE A 529 14.06 3.37 -12.09
N LEU A 530 14.84 3.96 -13.00
CA LEU A 530 16.03 4.72 -12.62
C LEU A 530 15.62 6.05 -11.97
N VAL A 531 16.29 6.39 -10.86
CA VAL A 531 16.03 7.60 -10.09
C VAL A 531 17.33 8.39 -9.92
N ASP A 532 17.32 9.63 -10.39
CA ASP A 532 18.37 10.62 -10.17
C ASP A 532 18.37 11.04 -8.70
N ARG A 533 19.37 10.55 -7.95
CA ARG A 533 19.53 10.83 -6.52
C ARG A 533 20.29 12.13 -6.26
N GLU A 534 21.06 12.63 -7.22
CA GLU A 534 21.80 13.88 -7.07
C GLU A 534 20.81 15.05 -7.11
N TYR A 535 19.90 15.05 -8.09
CA TYR A 535 18.78 15.97 -8.17
C TYR A 535 17.85 15.91 -6.94
N LEU A 536 17.58 14.71 -6.40
CA LEU A 536 16.81 14.58 -5.15
C LEU A 536 17.57 15.13 -3.93
N ALA A 537 18.89 14.93 -3.84
CA ALA A 537 19.71 15.48 -2.76
C ALA A 537 19.86 17.01 -2.84
N GLU A 538 19.76 17.60 -4.04
CA GLU A 538 19.65 19.04 -4.24
C GLU A 538 18.29 19.58 -3.80
N ILE A 539 17.19 18.96 -4.27
CA ILE A 539 15.83 19.26 -3.81
C ILE A 539 15.73 19.18 -2.29
N GLU A 540 16.35 18.19 -1.64
CA GLU A 540 16.29 18.03 -0.19
C GLU A 540 16.91 19.23 0.54
N LYS A 541 18.01 19.79 0.03
CA LYS A 541 18.64 21.00 0.59
C LYS A 541 17.70 22.20 0.47
N VAL A 542 17.15 22.43 -0.73
CA VAL A 542 16.22 23.53 -1.03
C VAL A 542 14.96 23.42 -0.17
N ALA A 543 14.32 22.25 -0.16
CA ALA A 543 13.10 22.01 0.61
C ALA A 543 13.32 22.18 2.13
N LYS A 544 14.47 21.75 2.66
CA LYS A 544 14.83 21.98 4.07
C LYS A 544 15.14 23.45 4.38
N ALA A 545 15.67 24.23 3.43
CA ALA A 545 15.87 25.65 3.58
C ALA A 545 14.54 26.41 3.61
N GLU A 546 13.65 26.16 2.62
CA GLU A 546 12.30 26.74 2.58
C GLU A 546 11.48 26.40 3.83
N GLN A 547 11.52 25.15 4.29
CA GLN A 547 10.88 24.71 5.54
C GLN A 547 11.40 25.48 6.76
N GLN A 548 12.72 25.74 6.82
CA GLN A 548 13.34 26.50 7.90
C GLN A 548 12.95 27.98 7.84
N VAL A 549 12.86 28.59 6.66
CA VAL A 549 12.42 29.98 6.47
C VAL A 549 10.95 30.14 6.87
N ALA A 550 10.03 29.36 6.29
CA ALA A 550 8.60 29.41 6.61
C ALA A 550 8.33 29.09 8.10
N GLY A 551 9.04 28.11 8.65
CA GLY A 551 8.99 27.79 10.08
C GLY A 551 9.54 28.89 10.98
N SER A 552 10.53 29.67 10.53
CA SER A 552 11.08 30.81 11.27
C SER A 552 10.17 32.04 11.18
N ARG A 553 9.53 32.30 10.02
CA ARG A 553 8.46 33.32 9.89
C ARG A 553 7.37 33.09 10.94
N PHE A 554 6.84 31.85 11.04
CA PHE A 554 5.82 31.51 12.04
C PHE A 554 6.33 31.65 13.48
N ARG A 555 7.53 31.13 13.82
CA ARG A 555 8.08 31.24 15.19
C ARG A 555 8.35 32.68 15.61
N ASN A 556 8.86 33.52 14.70
CA ASN A 556 9.13 34.94 14.97
C ASN A 556 7.81 35.69 15.24
N TRP A 557 6.80 35.53 14.37
CA TRP A 557 5.46 36.07 14.61
C TRP A 557 4.86 35.60 15.94
N ALA A 558 4.86 34.29 16.20
CA ALA A 558 4.33 33.73 17.45
C ALA A 558 5.07 34.26 18.69
N SER A 559 6.37 34.53 18.59
CA SER A 559 7.17 35.09 19.68
C SER A 559 6.80 36.53 20.06
N LYS A 560 6.15 37.31 19.17
CA LYS A 560 5.54 38.60 19.51
C LYS A 560 4.47 38.48 20.60
N TYR A 561 3.81 37.31 20.70
CA TYR A 561 2.68 37.04 21.59
C TYR A 561 3.01 36.09 22.74
N CYS A 562 3.91 35.13 22.51
CA CYS A 562 4.38 34.16 23.51
C CYS A 562 5.89 33.95 23.31
N PRO A 563 6.78 34.62 24.06
CA PRO A 563 8.22 34.67 23.74
C PRO A 563 8.90 33.30 23.58
N ASP A 564 8.48 32.32 24.39
CA ASP A 564 8.99 30.95 24.35
C ASP A 564 8.59 30.17 23.08
N ALA A 565 7.63 30.66 22.29
CA ALA A 565 7.28 30.10 20.99
C ALA A 565 8.43 30.17 19.97
N LYS A 566 9.42 31.06 20.18
CA LYS A 566 10.66 31.10 19.38
C LYS A 566 11.40 29.75 19.37
N TYR A 567 11.25 28.94 20.41
CA TYR A 567 11.90 27.63 20.58
C TYR A 567 10.96 26.44 20.35
N MET A 568 9.74 26.67 19.85
CA MET A 568 8.74 25.60 19.72
C MET A 568 9.04 24.62 18.58
N ASN A 569 8.64 23.37 18.77
CA ASN A 569 8.52 22.41 17.67
C ASN A 569 7.18 22.64 16.95
N ILE A 570 7.23 23.37 15.85
CA ILE A 570 6.08 23.66 14.98
C ILE A 570 5.45 22.38 14.37
N GLY A 571 6.21 21.30 14.23
CA GLY A 571 5.68 19.98 13.82
C GLY A 571 5.02 19.18 14.95
N SER A 572 4.78 19.78 16.12
CA SER A 572 4.14 19.13 17.26
C SER A 572 2.71 19.60 17.45
N ASP A 573 1.74 18.75 17.06
CA ASP A 573 0.30 18.90 17.30
C ASP A 573 -0.02 19.46 18.69
N THR A 574 0.67 18.97 19.71
CA THR A 574 0.39 19.32 21.12
C THR A 574 0.87 20.73 21.46
N GLN A 575 1.93 21.23 20.81
CA GLN A 575 2.44 22.58 21.00
C GLN A 575 1.61 23.59 20.19
N LEU A 576 1.30 23.28 18.91
CA LEU A 576 0.38 24.09 18.10
C LEU A 576 -0.99 24.22 18.76
N ARG A 577 -1.56 23.12 19.26
CA ARG A 577 -2.87 23.11 19.95
C ARG A 577 -2.85 23.96 21.22
N GLN A 578 -1.75 23.93 21.98
CA GLN A 578 -1.60 24.79 23.16
C GLN A 578 -1.56 26.28 22.77
N LEU A 579 -0.83 26.61 21.70
CA LEU A 579 -0.63 27.97 21.22
C LEU A 579 -1.93 28.58 20.65
N PHE A 580 -2.70 27.81 19.87
CA PHE A 580 -3.93 28.30 19.24
C PHE A 580 -5.18 28.18 20.14
N PHE A 581 -5.28 27.11 20.94
CA PHE A 581 -6.52 26.73 21.62
C PHE A 581 -6.41 26.55 23.15
N GLY A 582 -5.37 27.11 23.79
CA GLY A 582 -5.26 27.11 25.26
C GLY A 582 -6.51 27.68 25.95
N GLY A 583 -7.04 26.94 26.95
CA GLY A 583 -8.28 27.28 27.66
C GLY A 583 -9.57 26.72 27.07
N ILE A 584 -9.54 25.91 26.00
CA ILE A 584 -10.74 25.33 25.38
C ILE A 584 -11.17 24.00 26.04
N SER A 585 -12.47 23.73 26.11
CA SER A 585 -13.00 22.43 26.54
C SER A 585 -12.81 21.33 25.49
N ASN A 586 -12.68 20.09 25.95
CA ASN A 586 -12.70 18.87 25.13
C ASN A 586 -14.15 18.55 24.70
N SER A 587 -14.34 18.08 23.46
CA SER A 587 -15.67 17.77 22.89
C SER A 587 -16.18 16.36 23.21
N SER A 588 -15.50 15.60 24.07
CA SER A 588 -15.79 14.19 24.39
C SER A 588 -15.56 13.81 25.85
N HIS A 589 -14.88 14.66 26.62
CA HIS A 589 -14.57 14.51 28.04
C HIS A 589 -14.77 15.86 28.76
N ASP A 590 -15.06 15.83 30.06
CA ASP A 590 -15.15 17.04 30.89
C ASP A 590 -13.74 17.52 31.32
N GLU A 591 -12.89 17.77 30.32
CA GLU A 591 -11.52 18.24 30.46
C GLU A 591 -11.34 19.57 29.72
N VAL A 592 -10.59 20.50 30.30
CA VAL A 592 -10.23 21.78 29.67
C VAL A 592 -8.73 21.79 29.38
N LEU A 593 -8.34 22.19 28.17
CA LEU A 593 -6.94 22.39 27.83
C LEU A 593 -6.39 23.53 28.69
N PRO A 594 -5.30 23.35 29.46
CA PRO A 594 -4.84 24.39 30.37
C PRO A 594 -4.48 25.67 29.60
N VAL A 595 -4.56 26.83 30.25
CA VAL A 595 -4.30 28.13 29.59
C VAL A 595 -2.82 28.27 29.22
N GLU A 596 -1.92 27.81 30.09
CA GLU A 596 -0.48 27.67 29.85
C GLU A 596 0.00 26.24 30.10
N LYS A 597 1.08 25.84 29.44
CA LYS A 597 1.68 24.50 29.62
C LYS A 597 3.19 24.52 29.38
N LEU A 598 3.92 23.84 30.26
CA LEU A 598 5.36 23.60 30.10
C LEU A 598 5.62 22.41 29.17
N PHE A 599 6.50 22.62 28.20
CA PHE A 599 7.05 21.59 27.32
C PHE A 599 8.56 21.49 27.47
N LYS A 600 9.09 20.28 27.34
CA LYS A 600 10.53 20.02 27.36
C LYS A 600 11.05 19.84 25.93
N VAL A 601 11.88 20.78 25.46
CA VAL A 601 12.41 20.81 24.09
C VAL A 601 13.94 20.73 24.08
N PRO A 602 14.58 20.29 22.97
CA PRO A 602 16.04 20.29 22.85
C PRO A 602 16.62 21.68 23.07
N ASN A 603 17.74 21.78 23.81
CA ASN A 603 18.43 23.04 24.07
C ASN A 603 19.50 23.29 23.00
N ILE A 604 19.05 23.63 21.79
CA ILE A 604 19.92 23.78 20.60
C ILE A 604 20.92 24.92 20.83
N ASP A 605 20.43 26.05 21.37
CA ASP A 605 21.18 27.29 21.60
C ASP A 605 22.15 27.20 22.80
N LYS A 606 22.21 26.05 23.50
CA LYS A 606 23.04 25.81 24.69
C LYS A 606 22.85 26.85 25.80
N VAL A 607 21.62 27.35 25.99
CA VAL A 607 21.30 28.28 27.08
C VAL A 607 21.48 27.58 28.43
N ILE A 608 22.13 28.25 29.37
CA ILE A 608 22.32 27.77 30.74
C ILE A 608 21.12 28.23 31.58
N GLU A 609 20.32 27.28 32.07
CA GLU A 609 19.21 27.59 32.99
C GLU A 609 19.76 28.13 34.32
N GLU A 610 19.04 29.09 34.93
CA GLU A 610 19.48 29.79 36.14
C GLU A 610 19.90 28.84 37.27
N GLY A 611 21.04 29.14 37.90
CA GLY A 611 21.65 28.31 38.95
C GLY A 611 22.41 27.06 38.48
N LYS A 612 22.47 26.75 37.18
CA LYS A 612 23.28 25.63 36.64
C LYS A 612 24.63 26.13 36.10
N LYS A 613 25.63 25.24 36.10
CA LYS A 613 27.00 25.54 35.61
C LYS A 613 27.25 25.07 34.16
N THR A 614 26.33 24.30 33.59
CA THR A 614 26.41 23.76 32.23
C THR A 614 25.02 23.69 31.61
N PRO A 615 24.89 23.86 30.28
CA PRO A 615 23.61 23.80 29.61
C PRO A 615 23.07 22.37 29.56
N THR A 616 21.82 22.19 29.99
CA THR A 616 21.14 20.89 29.93
C THR A 616 20.77 20.54 28.49
N LYS A 617 20.83 19.25 28.10
CA LYS A 617 20.44 18.76 26.75
C LYS A 617 19.01 19.18 26.32
N PHE A 618 18.16 19.47 27.29
CA PHE A 618 16.81 19.98 27.09
C PHE A 618 16.58 21.20 27.98
N ARG A 619 15.77 22.14 27.49
CA ARG A 619 15.23 23.27 28.25
C ARG A 619 13.72 23.12 28.39
N ASN A 620 13.13 23.73 29.41
CA ASN A 620 11.68 23.91 29.46
C ASN A 620 11.28 25.18 28.72
N ILE A 621 10.11 25.16 28.07
CA ILE A 621 9.45 26.33 27.47
C ILE A 621 7.99 26.37 27.93
N LYS A 622 7.44 27.55 28.17
CA LYS A 622 6.03 27.79 28.52
C LYS A 622 5.29 28.29 27.28
N LEU A 623 4.30 27.51 26.81
CA LEU A 623 3.38 27.95 25.76
C LEU A 623 2.00 28.24 26.35
N HIS A 624 1.41 29.36 25.95
CA HIS A 624 0.04 29.76 26.27
C HIS A 624 -0.70 30.19 25.01
N ARG A 625 -2.01 30.46 25.10
CA ARG A 625 -2.78 30.97 23.96
C ARG A 625 -2.23 32.33 23.50
N ILE A 626 -2.12 32.54 22.19
CA ILE A 626 -1.60 33.79 21.58
C ILE A 626 -2.69 34.77 21.08
N SER A 627 -3.94 34.33 20.96
CA SER A 627 -5.05 35.15 20.46
C SER A 627 -5.90 35.74 21.60
N ASP A 628 -6.42 36.95 21.38
CA ASP A 628 -7.22 37.68 22.39
C ASP A 628 -8.56 36.97 22.67
N SER A 629 -9.19 36.38 21.64
CA SER A 629 -10.31 35.44 21.75
C SER A 629 -9.87 33.99 21.44
N PRO A 630 -10.64 32.94 21.83
CA PRO A 630 -10.37 31.58 21.38
C PRO A 630 -10.57 31.47 19.86
N LEU A 631 -9.59 30.90 19.15
CA LEU A 631 -9.75 30.58 17.73
C LEU A 631 -10.90 29.56 17.56
N SER A 632 -11.89 29.90 16.73
CA SER A 632 -13.05 29.04 16.47
C SER A 632 -12.63 27.79 15.70
N THR A 633 -13.14 26.62 16.10
CA THR A 633 -12.91 25.36 15.39
C THR A 633 -14.09 24.40 15.57
N GLU A 634 -14.61 23.91 14.44
CA GLU A 634 -15.59 22.81 14.42
C GLU A 634 -14.92 21.43 14.35
N ASN A 635 -13.60 21.40 14.14
CA ASN A 635 -12.85 20.22 13.74
C ASN A 635 -12.07 19.64 14.93
N PHE A 636 -12.65 18.63 15.59
CA PHE A 636 -12.04 17.92 16.72
C PHE A 636 -11.41 16.58 16.29
N THR A 637 -10.35 16.19 16.99
CA THR A 637 -9.69 14.88 16.90
C THR A 637 -10.56 13.78 17.51
N ALA A 638 -10.24 12.51 17.24
CA ALA A 638 -10.94 11.35 17.81
C ALA A 638 -10.87 11.25 19.35
N SER A 639 -10.01 12.03 20.01
CA SER A 639 -9.91 12.18 21.47
C SER A 639 -10.55 13.49 21.99
N GLY A 640 -11.42 14.12 21.20
CA GLY A 640 -12.16 15.33 21.57
C GLY A 640 -11.33 16.62 21.73
N TRP A 641 -10.06 16.63 21.36
CA TRP A 641 -9.23 17.84 21.35
C TRP A 641 -9.25 18.52 19.97
N PRO A 642 -9.13 19.86 19.85
CA PRO A 642 -9.05 20.54 18.56
C PRO A 642 -8.01 19.94 17.61
N SER A 643 -8.38 19.82 16.34
CA SER A 643 -7.45 19.50 15.27
C SER A 643 -6.58 20.71 14.93
N VAL A 644 -5.31 20.44 14.64
CA VAL A 644 -4.36 21.38 14.03
C VAL A 644 -3.85 20.84 12.68
N GLY A 645 -4.61 19.91 12.08
CA GLY A 645 -4.33 19.39 10.75
C GLY A 645 -4.52 20.46 9.67
N GLY A 646 -3.86 20.27 8.53
CA GLY A 646 -3.71 21.30 7.49
C GLY A 646 -5.01 21.91 6.93
N ASP A 647 -6.16 21.25 7.04
CA ASP A 647 -7.44 21.84 6.64
C ASP A 647 -7.94 22.90 7.64
N VAL A 648 -7.69 22.71 8.94
CA VAL A 648 -7.97 23.74 9.96
C VAL A 648 -7.00 24.90 9.82
N LEU A 649 -5.71 24.63 9.59
CA LEU A 649 -4.72 25.70 9.40
C LEU A 649 -5.05 26.57 8.17
N LYS A 650 -5.57 25.99 7.08
CA LYS A 650 -6.10 26.73 5.92
C LYS A 650 -7.40 27.48 6.22
N GLU A 651 -8.25 26.99 7.11
CA GLU A 651 -9.46 27.70 7.57
C GLU A 651 -9.09 28.94 8.40
N LEU A 652 -8.06 28.83 9.26
CA LEU A 652 -7.50 29.93 10.04
C LEU A 652 -6.79 30.96 9.14
N ALA A 653 -5.99 30.50 8.16
CA ALA A 653 -5.20 31.38 7.27
C ALA A 653 -6.02 32.02 6.14
N GLY A 654 -6.93 31.28 5.51
CA GLY A 654 -7.67 31.71 4.32
C GLY A 654 -6.97 31.32 3.00
N LYS A 655 -7.01 32.23 2.02
CA LYS A 655 -6.40 32.10 0.69
C LYS A 655 -5.15 32.99 0.52
N VAL A 656 -4.51 33.40 1.60
CA VAL A 656 -3.36 34.32 1.55
C VAL A 656 -2.06 33.61 1.16
N SER A 657 -1.13 34.32 0.52
CA SER A 657 0.24 33.82 0.33
C SER A 657 1.00 33.78 1.66
N ALA A 658 2.01 32.91 1.76
CA ALA A 658 3.02 32.96 2.82
C ALA A 658 4.14 33.97 2.53
N GLU A 659 4.17 34.52 1.32
CA GLU A 659 4.95 35.69 0.92
C GLU A 659 4.16 36.95 1.29
N TYR A 660 4.49 37.50 2.46
CA TYR A 660 4.10 38.83 2.90
C TYR A 660 5.31 39.42 3.61
N ASP A 661 5.83 40.52 3.09
CA ASP A 661 7.17 40.97 3.47
C ASP A 661 7.12 41.85 4.71
N PHE A 662 7.90 41.47 5.73
CA PHE A 662 7.94 42.14 7.02
C PHE A 662 9.15 43.07 7.13
N THR A 663 9.21 44.05 6.22
CA THR A 663 10.23 45.08 6.25
C THR A 663 9.90 46.14 7.30
N ASP A 664 10.39 45.93 8.53
CA ASP A 664 11.01 46.98 9.35
C ASP A 664 11.81 46.33 10.51
N ASP A 665 13.05 46.80 10.69
CA ASP A 665 13.98 46.58 11.82
C ASP A 665 14.17 45.17 12.43
N VAL A 666 15.00 44.32 11.76
CA VAL A 666 16.20 43.71 12.38
C VAL A 666 17.29 43.52 11.31
N SER A 667 18.55 43.85 11.61
CA SER A 667 19.70 43.70 10.70
C SER A 667 20.34 42.29 10.70
N ASP A 668 21.22 42.06 9.71
CA ASP A 668 22.26 41.03 9.63
C ASP A 668 21.86 39.54 9.60
N ILE A 669 21.55 39.04 8.39
CA ILE A 669 22.35 37.96 7.77
C ILE A 669 22.51 38.28 6.28
N SER A 670 23.76 38.40 5.81
CA SER A 670 24.09 38.56 4.38
C SER A 670 24.31 37.20 3.70
N LEU A 671 23.69 37.00 2.54
CA LEU A 671 24.02 35.97 1.56
C LEU A 671 23.92 36.61 0.16
N GLU A 672 25.06 36.96 -0.42
CA GLU A 672 25.18 37.50 -1.77
C GLU A 672 25.55 36.38 -2.77
N GLU A 673 25.34 36.65 -4.07
CA GLU A 673 25.80 35.90 -5.24
C GLU A 673 25.42 34.40 -5.37
N VAL A 674 24.44 34.10 -6.23
CA VAL A 674 24.65 33.26 -7.45
C VAL A 674 23.68 33.70 -8.57
N VAL A 675 24.20 34.51 -9.51
CA VAL A 675 23.89 34.60 -10.97
C VAL A 675 22.45 34.85 -11.46
N GLU A 676 22.34 35.77 -12.42
CA GLU A 676 21.15 36.22 -13.15
C GLU A 676 20.87 35.37 -14.42
N ASP A 677 19.61 35.33 -14.89
CA ASP A 677 19.26 35.62 -16.31
C ASP A 677 17.74 35.89 -16.44
N ASP A 678 17.35 36.65 -17.47
CA ASP A 678 16.06 37.36 -17.55
C ASP A 678 14.86 36.61 -18.20
N ASP A 679 13.63 37.01 -17.83
CA ASP A 679 12.57 37.54 -18.75
C ASP A 679 11.16 37.57 -18.09
N VAL A 680 10.82 38.67 -17.39
CA VAL A 680 9.42 39.05 -17.12
C VAL A 680 9.27 40.58 -17.13
N GLU A 681 8.51 41.12 -18.09
CA GLU A 681 8.15 42.54 -18.12
C GLU A 681 7.36 42.94 -16.86
N THR A 682 7.84 43.93 -16.11
CA THR A 682 7.12 44.50 -14.97
C THR A 682 6.48 45.84 -15.37
N SER A 683 5.15 45.86 -15.45
CA SER A 683 4.39 47.08 -15.78
C SER A 683 4.37 48.05 -14.60
N GLU A 684 4.99 49.22 -14.74
CA GLU A 684 4.91 50.29 -13.75
C GLU A 684 3.46 50.75 -13.51
N THR A 685 3.02 50.77 -12.25
CA THR A 685 1.74 51.38 -11.87
C THR A 685 1.97 52.46 -10.82
N GLN A 686 1.68 53.72 -11.17
CA GLN A 686 1.90 54.87 -10.29
C GLN A 686 0.94 54.88 -9.09
N LYS A 687 1.47 55.16 -7.89
CA LYS A 687 0.67 55.27 -6.65
C LYS A 687 -0.16 56.56 -6.61
N SER A 688 -1.42 56.51 -7.02
CA SER A 688 -2.43 57.51 -6.65
C SER A 688 -3.02 57.21 -5.27
N LYS A 689 -3.06 58.19 -4.36
CA LYS A 689 -3.76 58.05 -3.07
C LYS A 689 -5.26 58.26 -3.25
N THR A 690 -6.04 57.21 -3.02
CA THR A 690 -7.48 57.23 -2.75
C THR A 690 -7.79 56.22 -1.66
N ASP A 691 -8.82 56.46 -0.84
CA ASP A 691 -9.20 55.57 0.26
C ASP A 691 -9.65 54.20 -0.27
N ASP A 692 -9.05 53.12 0.25
CA ASP A 692 -9.14 51.78 -0.31
C ASP A 692 -9.91 50.85 0.65
N GLU A 693 -11.08 50.35 0.23
CA GLU A 693 -11.85 49.33 0.96
C GLU A 693 -11.11 47.98 0.85
N THR A 694 -10.13 47.76 1.73
CA THR A 694 -9.25 46.59 1.67
C THR A 694 -10.04 45.29 1.59
N ASP A 695 -9.89 44.53 0.49
CA ASP A 695 -10.56 43.24 0.31
C ASP A 695 -10.10 42.24 1.38
N THR A 696 -10.97 42.03 2.37
CA THR A 696 -10.74 41.08 3.46
C THR A 696 -11.17 39.65 3.10
N SER A 697 -11.77 39.41 1.93
CA SER A 697 -12.32 38.09 1.53
C SER A 697 -11.27 36.99 1.32
N ALA A 698 -9.99 37.38 1.20
CA ALA A 698 -8.86 36.46 1.16
C ALA A 698 -8.51 35.87 2.54
N TYR A 699 -8.83 36.55 3.64
CA TYR A 699 -8.34 36.23 4.97
C TYR A 699 -9.21 35.20 5.72
N GLY A 700 -8.58 34.32 6.49
CA GLY A 700 -9.24 33.25 7.25
C GLY A 700 -9.75 33.69 8.63
N THR A 701 -10.26 32.74 9.41
CA THR A 701 -10.88 33.03 10.73
C THR A 701 -9.91 33.60 11.77
N ALA A 702 -8.59 33.46 11.57
CA ALA A 702 -7.60 34.12 12.42
C ALA A 702 -7.65 35.66 12.32
N TYR A 703 -8.05 36.22 11.18
CA TYR A 703 -8.11 37.68 10.98
C TYR A 703 -8.95 38.37 12.07
N VAL A 704 -10.17 37.86 12.31
CA VAL A 704 -11.07 38.39 13.33
C VAL A 704 -10.57 38.07 14.75
N ALA A 705 -9.98 36.89 14.97
CA ALA A 705 -9.49 36.46 16.29
C ALA A 705 -8.29 37.28 16.82
N PHE A 706 -7.55 37.95 15.94
CA PHE A 706 -6.45 38.88 16.27
C PHE A 706 -6.86 40.36 16.19
N GLY A 707 -8.16 40.65 16.06
CA GLY A 707 -8.74 42.00 16.09
C GLY A 707 -8.88 42.69 14.73
N GLY A 708 -8.64 41.97 13.62
CA GLY A 708 -8.63 42.53 12.27
C GLY A 708 -7.46 43.50 12.03
N GLY A 709 -7.58 44.31 10.99
CA GLY A 709 -6.52 45.22 10.56
C GLY A 709 -5.21 44.48 10.30
N GLU A 710 -4.08 45.15 10.51
CA GLU A 710 -2.77 44.56 10.21
C GLU A 710 -2.45 43.34 11.09
N ARG A 711 -2.79 43.36 12.39
CA ARG A 711 -2.60 42.19 13.29
C ARG A 711 -3.37 40.96 12.80
N GLY A 712 -4.57 41.17 12.26
CA GLY A 712 -5.36 40.12 11.62
C GLY A 712 -4.70 39.57 10.35
N LYS A 713 -4.13 40.44 9.50
CA LYS A 713 -3.37 40.01 8.32
C LYS A 713 -2.13 39.20 8.72
N GLU A 714 -1.32 39.72 9.66
CA GLU A 714 -0.10 39.05 10.13
C GLU A 714 -0.40 37.60 10.55
N ALA A 715 -1.47 37.41 11.32
CA ALA A 715 -1.87 36.10 11.83
C ALA A 715 -2.20 35.12 10.70
N CYS A 716 -2.93 35.56 9.68
CA CYS A 716 -3.23 34.74 8.52
C CYS A 716 -1.98 34.39 7.70
N HIS A 717 -1.08 35.35 7.43
CA HIS A 717 0.16 35.10 6.67
C HIS A 717 1.15 34.20 7.43
N ALA A 718 1.24 34.34 8.76
CA ALA A 718 2.03 33.44 9.61
C ALA A 718 1.46 32.02 9.63
N ILE A 719 0.14 31.85 9.75
CA ILE A 719 -0.49 30.52 9.72
C ILE A 719 -0.45 29.92 8.30
N ALA A 720 -0.43 30.73 7.24
CA ALA A 720 -0.13 30.27 5.89
C ALA A 720 1.31 29.73 5.77
N SER A 721 2.29 30.42 6.37
CA SER A 721 3.68 29.91 6.45
C SER A 721 3.75 28.57 7.19
N LEU A 722 2.94 28.36 8.24
CA LEU A 722 2.82 27.06 8.91
C LEU A 722 2.16 25.98 8.01
N CYS A 723 1.19 26.36 7.17
CA CYS A 723 0.62 25.45 6.17
C CYS A 723 1.67 25.00 5.14
N GLU A 724 2.57 25.90 4.73
CA GLU A 724 3.70 25.53 3.86
C GLU A 724 4.62 24.51 4.52
N VAL A 725 5.05 24.75 5.77
CA VAL A 725 5.88 23.80 6.53
C VAL A 725 5.27 22.41 6.51
N CYS A 726 3.98 22.26 6.84
CA CYS A 726 3.30 20.97 6.81
C CYS A 726 3.23 20.35 5.40
N SER A 727 3.13 21.16 4.35
CA SER A 727 3.16 20.68 2.96
C SER A 727 4.54 20.21 2.54
N ILE A 728 5.59 20.96 2.93
CA ILE A 728 7.00 20.64 2.62
C ILE A 728 7.46 19.41 3.41
N ASP A 729 7.13 19.31 4.70
CA ASP A 729 7.33 18.09 5.51
C ASP A 729 6.71 16.86 4.83
N SER A 730 5.51 17.00 4.28
CA SER A 730 4.84 15.91 3.56
C SER A 730 5.59 15.51 2.29
N LEU A 731 6.12 16.46 1.51
CA LEU A 731 6.91 16.16 0.32
C LEU A 731 8.27 15.50 0.66
N ILE A 732 8.97 16.02 1.68
CA ILE A 732 10.26 15.49 2.15
C ILE A 732 10.09 14.05 2.65
N SER A 733 9.13 13.82 3.56
CA SER A 733 8.97 12.54 4.25
C SER A 733 8.34 11.42 3.42
N ASN A 734 7.48 11.73 2.45
CA ASN A 734 6.76 10.72 1.67
C ASN A 734 7.38 10.42 0.30
N PHE A 735 8.21 11.33 -0.24
CA PHE A 735 8.76 11.21 -1.59
C PHE A 735 10.28 11.42 -1.66
N ILE A 736 10.80 12.58 -1.22
CA ILE A 736 12.22 12.93 -1.44
C ILE A 736 13.17 12.01 -0.66
N LEU A 737 12.92 11.77 0.64
CA LEU A 737 13.75 10.87 1.44
C LEU A 737 13.58 9.39 1.05
N PRO A 738 12.35 8.84 0.88
CA PRO A 738 12.17 7.43 0.53
C PRO A 738 12.73 7.01 -0.84
N LEU A 739 12.90 7.93 -1.79
CA LEU A 739 13.45 7.64 -3.12
C LEU A 739 15.00 7.64 -3.17
N GLN A 740 15.68 8.19 -2.17
CA GLN A 740 17.14 8.16 -2.07
C GLN A 740 17.69 6.91 -1.35
N GLY A 741 16.83 6.17 -0.64
CA GLY A 741 17.21 5.04 0.20
C GLY A 741 17.75 3.84 -0.57
N SER A 742 18.85 3.26 -0.08
CA SER A 742 19.39 1.99 -0.60
C SER A 742 18.39 0.85 -0.47
N ASN A 743 17.62 0.82 0.62
CA ASN A 743 16.63 -0.20 0.96
C ASN A 743 15.55 -0.42 -0.12
N VAL A 744 15.27 0.56 -0.99
CA VAL A 744 14.31 0.41 -2.10
C VAL A 744 14.97 0.21 -3.46
N SER A 745 16.30 0.08 -3.51
CA SER A 745 17.08 0.24 -4.74
C SER A 745 18.01 -0.94 -5.04
N GLY A 746 18.04 -1.39 -6.29
CA GLY A 746 18.91 -2.48 -6.75
C GLY A 746 20.38 -2.08 -6.88
N LYS A 747 21.24 -3.06 -7.18
CA LYS A 747 22.68 -2.87 -7.44
C LYS A 747 22.95 -2.07 -8.72
N ASP A 748 21.96 -1.96 -9.60
CA ASP A 748 21.95 -1.11 -10.79
C ASP A 748 21.53 0.36 -10.51
N GLY A 749 21.19 0.68 -9.25
CA GLY A 749 20.77 2.00 -8.81
C GLY A 749 19.28 2.31 -9.00
N ARG A 750 18.51 1.44 -9.66
CA ARG A 750 17.07 1.61 -9.93
C ARG A 750 16.24 1.35 -8.68
N VAL A 751 15.02 1.90 -8.63
CA VAL A 751 14.07 1.74 -7.51
C VAL A 751 13.01 0.68 -7.86
N HIS A 752 12.84 -0.29 -6.97
CA HIS A 752 11.99 -1.47 -7.18
C HIS A 752 10.84 -1.51 -6.15
N CYS A 753 9.67 -0.95 -6.49
CA CYS A 753 8.51 -1.05 -5.62
C CYS A 753 7.80 -2.40 -5.76
N SER A 754 7.29 -2.98 -4.67
CA SER A 754 6.41 -4.16 -4.77
C SER A 754 5.00 -3.77 -5.21
N LEU A 755 4.57 -4.34 -6.34
CA LEU A 755 3.27 -4.20 -6.97
C LEU A 755 2.30 -5.23 -6.42
N ASN A 756 1.05 -4.83 -6.19
CA ASN A 756 0.10 -5.64 -5.42
C ASN A 756 -1.32 -5.49 -5.95
N ILE A 757 -1.94 -6.60 -6.38
CA ILE A 757 -3.37 -6.72 -6.73
C ILE A 757 -4.25 -6.76 -5.45
N ASN A 758 -3.98 -5.89 -4.47
CA ASN A 758 -4.53 -6.03 -3.11
C ASN A 758 -5.83 -5.27 -2.83
N THR A 759 -6.29 -4.41 -3.75
CA THR A 759 -7.43 -3.50 -3.55
C THR A 759 -8.78 -4.18 -3.84
N GLU A 760 -9.85 -3.74 -3.17
CA GLU A 760 -11.21 -4.30 -3.36
C GLU A 760 -11.83 -3.98 -4.74
N THR A 761 -11.30 -2.98 -5.44
CA THR A 761 -11.61 -2.69 -6.85
C THR A 761 -10.67 -3.41 -7.82
N GLY A 762 -9.61 -4.05 -7.33
CA GLY A 762 -8.64 -4.76 -8.17
C GLY A 762 -7.73 -3.87 -9.02
N ARG A 763 -7.64 -2.56 -8.72
CA ARG A 763 -6.52 -1.69 -9.15
C ARG A 763 -5.22 -2.14 -8.46
N LEU A 764 -4.08 -1.91 -9.12
CA LEU A 764 -2.76 -2.11 -8.52
C LEU A 764 -2.51 -1.15 -7.34
N SER A 765 -1.53 -1.50 -6.51
CA SER A 765 -0.98 -0.65 -5.47
C SER A 765 0.52 -0.92 -5.35
N ALA A 766 1.32 0.12 -5.07
CA ALA A 766 2.77 0.03 -4.92
C ALA A 766 3.18 0.23 -3.46
N ARG A 767 4.27 -0.42 -3.02
CA ARG A 767 4.88 -0.24 -1.69
C ARG A 767 6.39 -0.36 -1.77
N ARG A 768 7.09 0.32 -0.84
CA ARG A 768 8.57 0.38 -0.75
C ARG A 768 9.26 0.79 -2.07
N PRO A 769 9.05 2.04 -2.56
CA PRO A 769 8.17 3.08 -2.05
C PRO A 769 6.77 3.04 -2.70
N ASN A 770 5.88 3.96 -2.34
CA ASN A 770 4.54 4.02 -2.94
C ASN A 770 4.53 4.87 -4.22
N LEU A 771 4.96 4.28 -5.35
CA LEU A 771 4.99 4.95 -6.65
C LEU A 771 3.58 5.26 -7.24
N GLN A 772 2.51 4.68 -6.69
CA GLN A 772 1.14 4.96 -7.15
C GLN A 772 0.58 6.30 -6.64
N ASN A 773 1.16 6.92 -5.61
CA ASN A 773 0.60 8.11 -4.95
C ASN A 773 1.52 9.36 -5.05
N GLN A 774 2.25 9.50 -6.16
CA GLN A 774 3.12 10.67 -6.38
C GLN A 774 2.30 11.99 -6.45
N PRO A 775 2.88 13.14 -6.07
CA PRO A 775 2.16 14.41 -6.10
C PRO A 775 1.63 14.71 -7.50
N ALA A 776 0.42 15.29 -7.54
CA ALA A 776 -0.15 15.82 -8.78
C ALA A 776 0.67 17.05 -9.23
N LEU A 777 0.78 17.30 -10.53
CA LEU A 777 1.67 18.34 -11.08
C LEU A 777 1.39 19.73 -10.46
N GLU A 778 0.12 20.06 -10.21
CA GLU A 778 -0.29 21.33 -9.59
C GLU A 778 0.01 21.43 -8.08
N LYS A 779 0.71 20.43 -7.51
CA LYS A 779 1.13 20.33 -6.11
C LYS A 779 2.58 19.86 -5.94
N ASP A 780 3.26 19.52 -7.04
CA ASP A 780 4.64 19.02 -7.04
C ASP A 780 5.61 20.20 -7.02
N ARG A 781 5.65 20.91 -5.87
CA ARG A 781 6.45 22.14 -5.64
C ARG A 781 7.90 22.01 -6.11
N TYR A 782 8.47 20.82 -5.94
CA TYR A 782 9.87 20.51 -6.26
C TYR A 782 10.07 19.71 -7.55
N LYS A 783 9.00 19.48 -8.34
CA LYS A 783 9.03 18.70 -9.59
C LYS A 783 9.66 17.31 -9.41
N ILE A 784 9.32 16.62 -8.32
CA ILE A 784 9.86 15.31 -7.91
C ILE A 784 9.79 14.27 -9.04
N ARG A 785 8.78 14.34 -9.92
CA ARG A 785 8.69 13.46 -11.10
C ARG A 785 9.87 13.58 -12.08
N LYS A 786 10.64 14.68 -12.07
CA LYS A 786 11.84 14.86 -12.92
C LYS A 786 12.97 13.94 -12.47
N ALA A 787 12.99 13.47 -11.22
CA ALA A 787 13.96 12.50 -10.72
C ALA A 787 13.82 11.12 -11.38
N PHE A 788 12.65 10.77 -11.92
CA PHE A 788 12.43 9.49 -12.60
C PHE A 788 12.85 9.60 -14.07
N VAL A 789 13.96 8.95 -14.41
CA VAL A 789 14.69 9.15 -15.66
C VAL A 789 14.82 7.85 -16.47
N ALA A 790 15.11 7.97 -17.76
CA ALA A 790 15.60 6.85 -18.58
C ALA A 790 17.09 6.58 -18.31
N SER A 791 17.56 5.34 -18.54
CA SER A 791 19.00 5.06 -18.56
C SER A 791 19.67 5.70 -19.80
N PRO A 792 20.99 5.98 -19.77
CA PRO A 792 21.70 6.56 -20.91
C PRO A 792 21.48 5.79 -22.23
N GLY A 793 21.12 6.50 -23.30
CA GLY A 793 20.78 5.94 -24.61
C GLY A 793 19.30 5.52 -24.78
N ASN A 794 18.55 5.40 -23.69
CA ASN A 794 17.11 5.14 -23.72
C ASN A 794 16.30 6.45 -23.69
N THR A 795 14.98 6.33 -23.81
CA THR A 795 14.01 7.35 -23.41
C THR A 795 12.81 6.66 -22.75
N LEU A 796 12.03 7.40 -21.96
CA LEU A 796 10.74 6.90 -21.48
C LEU A 796 9.67 7.11 -22.56
N VAL A 797 8.75 6.16 -22.67
CA VAL A 797 7.42 6.33 -23.28
C VAL A 797 6.41 6.29 -22.15
N VAL A 798 5.63 7.36 -22.00
CA VAL A 798 4.61 7.51 -20.97
C VAL A 798 3.27 7.68 -21.66
N ALA A 799 2.32 6.79 -21.37
CA ALA A 799 1.04 6.71 -22.08
C ALA A 799 -0.13 6.56 -21.08
N ASP A 800 -1.19 7.35 -21.25
CA ASP A 800 -2.29 7.50 -20.28
C ASP A 800 -3.65 7.55 -20.99
N TYR A 801 -4.68 6.99 -20.35
CA TYR A 801 -6.02 6.94 -20.92
C TYR A 801 -6.80 8.24 -20.68
N GLY A 802 -7.31 8.82 -21.76
CA GLY A 802 -8.19 9.99 -21.73
C GLY A 802 -9.53 9.71 -21.04
N GLN A 803 -9.59 9.90 -19.71
CA GLN A 803 -10.78 9.75 -18.86
C GLN A 803 -11.41 8.34 -18.86
N LEU A 804 -10.59 7.30 -18.71
CA LEU A 804 -10.98 5.88 -18.75
C LEU A 804 -12.27 5.54 -17.99
N GLU A 805 -12.38 5.95 -16.72
CA GLU A 805 -13.55 5.66 -15.89
C GLU A 805 -14.86 6.24 -16.43
N LEU A 806 -14.81 7.40 -17.11
CA LEU A 806 -16.01 8.01 -17.70
C LEU A 806 -16.38 7.36 -19.03
N ARG A 807 -15.41 6.87 -19.81
CA ARG A 807 -15.66 6.05 -21.02
C ARG A 807 -16.31 4.72 -20.65
N ILE A 808 -15.81 4.08 -19.60
CA ILE A 808 -16.40 2.87 -19.01
C ILE A 808 -17.81 3.13 -18.48
N LEU A 809 -18.05 4.25 -17.78
CA LEU A 809 -19.39 4.62 -17.33
C LEU A 809 -20.34 4.83 -18.52
N ALA A 810 -19.90 5.48 -19.60
CA ALA A 810 -20.71 5.65 -20.82
C ALA A 810 -21.11 4.30 -21.44
N HIS A 811 -20.15 3.36 -21.52
CA HIS A 811 -20.39 2.01 -22.02
C HIS A 811 -21.35 1.20 -21.12
N LEU A 812 -21.02 1.05 -19.83
CA LEU A 812 -21.80 0.24 -18.88
C LEU A 812 -23.24 0.75 -18.69
N THR A 813 -23.49 2.04 -18.92
CA THR A 813 -24.82 2.65 -18.82
C THR A 813 -25.56 2.71 -20.16
N GLY A 814 -24.86 2.59 -21.29
CA GLY A 814 -25.41 2.85 -22.63
C GLY A 814 -25.87 4.29 -22.84
N CYS A 815 -25.37 5.25 -22.05
CA CYS A 815 -25.87 6.64 -22.05
C CYS A 815 -25.46 7.39 -23.33
N LYS A 816 -26.44 7.68 -24.19
CA LYS A 816 -26.23 8.27 -25.53
C LYS A 816 -25.47 9.59 -25.47
N SER A 817 -25.90 10.52 -24.60
CA SER A 817 -25.24 11.82 -24.41
C SER A 817 -23.75 11.68 -24.08
N MET A 818 -23.36 10.67 -23.29
CA MET A 818 -21.95 10.43 -22.97
C MET A 818 -21.19 9.83 -24.17
N MET A 819 -21.77 8.85 -24.86
CA MET A 819 -21.14 8.21 -26.03
C MET A 819 -20.98 9.20 -27.20
N GLU A 820 -21.99 10.04 -27.45
CA GLU A 820 -21.96 11.12 -28.45
C GLU A 820 -20.92 12.19 -28.08
N ALA A 821 -20.83 12.59 -26.81
CA ALA A 821 -19.81 13.53 -26.35
C ALA A 821 -18.37 13.00 -26.49
N PHE A 822 -18.14 11.69 -26.28
CA PHE A 822 -16.83 11.08 -26.55
C PHE A 822 -16.54 10.92 -28.05
N LYS A 823 -17.54 10.54 -28.86
CA LYS A 823 -17.40 10.41 -30.31
C LYS A 823 -17.16 11.75 -31.02
N ALA A 824 -17.65 12.85 -30.44
CA ALA A 824 -17.44 14.19 -30.95
C ALA A 824 -16.04 14.78 -30.63
N GLY A 825 -15.15 14.03 -29.97
CA GLY A 825 -13.82 14.51 -29.57
C GLY A 825 -13.84 15.54 -28.44
N GLY A 826 -12.66 16.02 -28.06
CA GLY A 826 -12.44 17.10 -27.10
C GLY A 826 -12.70 16.74 -25.64
N ASP A 827 -12.30 17.66 -24.77
CA ASP A 827 -12.32 17.42 -23.32
C ASP A 827 -13.76 17.30 -22.78
N PHE A 828 -14.10 16.11 -22.28
CA PHE A 828 -15.43 15.78 -21.76
C PHE A 828 -15.86 16.69 -20.59
N HIS A 829 -14.90 17.17 -19.78
CA HIS A 829 -15.21 18.09 -18.68
C HIS A 829 -15.55 19.51 -19.18
N SER A 830 -14.95 19.95 -20.28
CA SER A 830 -15.24 21.20 -20.97
C SER A 830 -16.62 21.17 -21.61
N ARG A 831 -16.97 20.07 -22.29
CA ARG A 831 -18.36 19.81 -22.75
C ARG A 831 -19.36 19.81 -21.59
N THR A 832 -18.97 19.28 -20.43
CA THR A 832 -19.82 19.31 -19.22
C THR A 832 -19.99 20.76 -18.71
N ALA A 833 -18.94 21.58 -18.74
CA ALA A 833 -19.00 22.99 -18.33
C ALA A 833 -19.95 23.82 -19.23
N MET A 834 -19.98 23.60 -20.55
CA MET A 834 -20.96 24.23 -21.46
C MET A 834 -22.43 23.87 -21.15
N ASN A 835 -22.68 22.74 -20.48
CA ASN A 835 -24.03 22.36 -20.03
C ASN A 835 -24.35 22.93 -18.64
N MET A 836 -23.33 23.27 -17.82
CA MET A 836 -23.49 23.87 -16.49
C MET A 836 -23.56 25.41 -16.52
N TYR A 837 -22.92 26.05 -17.50
CA TYR A 837 -22.67 27.50 -17.51
C TYR A 837 -23.01 28.12 -18.87
N PRO A 838 -24.05 28.98 -18.96
CA PRO A 838 -24.44 29.64 -20.21
C PRO A 838 -23.33 30.48 -20.85
N HIS A 839 -22.60 31.27 -20.06
CA HIS A 839 -21.49 32.11 -20.57
C HIS A 839 -20.36 31.30 -21.19
N VAL A 840 -20.07 30.10 -20.65
CA VAL A 840 -19.08 29.17 -21.22
C VAL A 840 -19.56 28.57 -22.55
N ARG A 841 -20.88 28.38 -22.72
CA ARG A 841 -21.46 27.95 -24.00
C ARG A 841 -21.40 29.05 -25.04
N GLU A 842 -21.86 30.25 -24.68
CA GLU A 842 -21.83 31.43 -25.55
C GLU A 842 -20.41 31.73 -26.05
N ALA A 843 -19.38 31.58 -25.20
CA ALA A 843 -17.99 31.75 -25.60
C ALA A 843 -17.51 30.71 -26.65
N VAL A 844 -18.01 29.47 -26.61
CA VAL A 844 -17.74 28.45 -27.64
C VAL A 844 -18.53 28.73 -28.92
N GLU A 845 -19.81 29.08 -28.79
CA GLU A 845 -20.70 29.35 -29.93
C GLU A 845 -20.28 30.61 -30.71
N ASN A 846 -19.73 31.62 -30.02
CA ASN A 846 -19.11 32.80 -30.61
C ASN A 846 -17.66 32.57 -31.11
N GLY A 847 -17.12 31.35 -31.00
CA GLY A 847 -15.76 31.01 -31.46
C GLY A 847 -14.63 31.64 -30.65
N GLN A 848 -14.89 32.16 -29.44
CA GLN A 848 -13.89 32.78 -28.58
C GLN A 848 -12.98 31.75 -27.90
N VAL A 849 -13.46 30.51 -27.73
CA VAL A 849 -12.69 29.38 -27.19
C VAL A 849 -13.03 28.06 -27.88
N ILE A 850 -12.07 27.13 -27.93
CA ILE A 850 -12.24 25.80 -28.55
C ILE A 850 -12.15 24.65 -27.52
N LEU A 851 -12.74 23.49 -27.86
CA LEU A 851 -12.78 22.30 -26.99
C LEU A 851 -11.56 21.39 -27.15
N GLU A 852 -10.91 21.46 -28.30
CA GLU A 852 -9.78 20.62 -28.73
C GLU A 852 -8.99 21.38 -29.80
N TRP A 853 -7.69 21.08 -29.89
CA TRP A 853 -6.81 21.53 -30.97
C TRP A 853 -5.70 20.49 -31.13
N HIS A 854 -5.31 20.24 -32.37
CA HIS A 854 -4.22 19.33 -32.71
C HIS A 854 -3.16 20.14 -33.47
N PRO A 855 -1.93 20.29 -32.95
CA PRO A 855 -0.87 21.05 -33.61
C PRO A 855 -0.67 20.61 -35.05
N GLN A 856 -0.64 21.58 -35.97
CA GLN A 856 -0.20 21.35 -37.35
C GLN A 856 1.29 21.67 -37.48
N PRO A 857 2.01 21.11 -38.47
CA PRO A 857 3.42 21.43 -38.69
C PRO A 857 3.61 22.93 -38.95
N GLY A 858 4.18 23.64 -37.97
CA GLY A 858 4.37 25.10 -38.00
C GLY A 858 3.38 25.92 -37.14
N GLU A 859 2.47 25.28 -36.40
CA GLU A 859 1.62 25.95 -35.41
C GLU A 859 2.00 25.55 -33.97
N ASP A 860 2.69 26.43 -33.23
CA ASP A 860 3.10 26.16 -31.84
C ASP A 860 2.00 26.40 -30.79
N LYS A 861 0.93 27.13 -31.16
CA LYS A 861 -0.16 27.55 -30.26
C LYS A 861 -1.52 27.52 -30.98
N PRO A 862 -2.63 27.22 -30.28
CA PRO A 862 -3.96 27.21 -30.88
C PRO A 862 -4.41 28.63 -31.32
N PRO A 863 -5.23 28.74 -32.37
CA PRO A 863 -5.65 30.04 -32.93
C PRO A 863 -6.58 30.84 -32.00
N VAL A 864 -7.28 30.17 -31.09
CA VAL A 864 -8.01 30.76 -29.95
C VAL A 864 -7.80 29.89 -28.71
N PRO A 865 -7.93 30.43 -27.48
CA PRO A 865 -7.69 29.65 -26.27
C PRO A 865 -8.57 28.40 -26.16
N LEU A 866 -8.05 27.33 -25.55
CA LEU A 866 -8.87 26.18 -25.19
C LEU A 866 -9.76 26.55 -23.99
N LEU A 867 -11.02 26.08 -23.98
CA LEU A 867 -11.95 26.27 -22.86
C LEU A 867 -11.32 25.81 -21.53
N LYS A 868 -10.50 24.76 -21.58
CA LYS A 868 -9.78 24.22 -20.41
C LYS A 868 -8.88 25.24 -19.70
N ASP A 869 -8.38 26.22 -20.45
CA ASP A 869 -7.42 27.23 -20.00
C ASP A 869 -8.16 28.54 -19.65
N ALA A 870 -9.04 29.01 -20.54
CA ALA A 870 -9.83 30.23 -20.33
C ALA A 870 -10.89 30.10 -19.21
N PHE A 871 -11.58 28.96 -19.13
CA PHE A 871 -12.63 28.65 -18.14
C PHE A 871 -12.21 27.51 -17.21
N GLY A 872 -10.94 27.54 -16.78
CA GLY A 872 -10.33 26.49 -15.96
C GLY A 872 -11.01 26.26 -14.60
N SER A 873 -11.74 27.26 -14.07
CA SER A 873 -12.51 27.15 -12.81
C SER A 873 -13.80 26.36 -12.99
N GLU A 874 -14.59 26.73 -13.99
CA GLU A 874 -15.81 26.05 -14.43
C GLU A 874 -15.53 24.61 -14.85
N ARG A 875 -14.47 24.40 -15.65
CA ARG A 875 -14.00 23.05 -16.01
C ARG A 875 -13.59 22.25 -14.76
N ARG A 876 -13.00 22.87 -13.74
CA ARG A 876 -12.63 22.19 -12.48
C ARG A 876 -13.88 21.77 -11.69
N LYS A 877 -14.91 22.62 -11.61
CA LYS A 877 -16.23 22.27 -11.04
C LYS A 877 -16.91 21.14 -11.84
N ALA A 878 -16.86 21.19 -13.16
CA ALA A 878 -17.42 20.17 -14.06
C ALA A 878 -16.66 18.82 -14.02
N LYS A 879 -15.34 18.85 -13.88
CA LYS A 879 -14.50 17.67 -13.62
C LYS A 879 -14.91 17.01 -12.30
N MET A 880 -15.02 17.81 -11.24
CA MET A 880 -15.47 17.38 -9.92
C MET A 880 -16.89 16.80 -9.94
N LEU A 881 -17.81 17.36 -10.74
CA LEU A 881 -19.18 16.81 -10.91
C LEU A 881 -19.15 15.39 -11.48
N ASN A 882 -18.45 15.20 -12.60
CA ASN A 882 -18.41 13.94 -13.32
C ASN A 882 -17.86 12.79 -12.45
N PHE A 883 -16.75 13.03 -11.74
CA PHE A 883 -16.21 12.04 -10.79
C PHE A 883 -17.12 11.86 -9.56
N SER A 884 -17.70 12.93 -9.03
CA SER A 884 -18.64 12.84 -7.89
C SER A 884 -19.86 11.97 -8.20
N ILE A 885 -20.39 12.06 -9.42
CA ILE A 885 -21.51 11.23 -9.89
C ILE A 885 -21.06 9.78 -10.12
N ALA A 886 -19.90 9.55 -10.74
CA ALA A 886 -19.32 8.20 -10.87
C ALA A 886 -19.06 7.50 -9.52
N TYR A 887 -18.88 8.27 -8.43
CA TYR A 887 -18.64 7.76 -7.08
C TYR A 887 -19.85 7.86 -6.12
N GLY A 888 -21.02 8.30 -6.61
CA GLY A 888 -22.25 8.40 -5.81
C GLY A 888 -22.18 9.40 -4.64
N LYS A 889 -21.45 10.52 -4.81
CA LYS A 889 -21.43 11.65 -3.87
C LYS A 889 -22.74 12.45 -3.98
N THR A 890 -23.22 12.97 -2.85
CA THR A 890 -24.50 13.69 -2.77
C THR A 890 -24.34 15.19 -3.03
N ALA A 891 -25.43 15.90 -3.36
CA ALA A 891 -25.43 17.36 -3.51
C ALA A 891 -24.92 18.09 -2.24
N VAL A 892 -25.21 17.58 -1.04
CA VAL A 892 -24.66 18.08 0.24
C VAL A 892 -23.13 17.93 0.32
N GLY A 893 -22.57 16.93 -0.35
CA GLY A 893 -21.12 16.78 -0.50
C GLY A 893 -20.54 17.73 -1.54
N LEU A 894 -21.25 17.97 -2.65
CA LEU A 894 -20.82 18.87 -3.72
C LEU A 894 -20.89 20.35 -3.31
N SER A 895 -21.92 20.76 -2.56
CA SER A 895 -22.06 22.14 -2.08
C SER A 895 -20.89 22.58 -1.21
N ARG A 896 -20.36 21.67 -0.37
CA ARG A 896 -19.14 21.90 0.42
C ARG A 896 -17.90 22.06 -0.45
N ASP A 897 -17.69 21.22 -1.46
CA ASP A 897 -16.51 21.30 -2.33
C ASP A 897 -16.53 22.57 -3.20
N TRP A 898 -17.69 22.92 -3.76
CA TRP A 898 -17.87 24.08 -4.62
C TRP A 898 -18.01 25.41 -3.88
N LYS A 899 -18.26 25.36 -2.56
CA LYS A 899 -18.61 26.48 -1.68
C LYS A 899 -19.87 27.24 -2.14
N VAL A 900 -20.93 26.48 -2.43
CA VAL A 900 -22.22 26.98 -2.93
C VAL A 900 -23.39 26.52 -2.06
N SER A 901 -24.61 26.98 -2.34
CA SER A 901 -25.79 26.47 -1.62
C SER A 901 -26.11 25.01 -1.97
N THR A 902 -26.67 24.24 -1.03
CA THR A 902 -27.12 22.86 -1.29
C THR A 902 -28.23 22.80 -2.34
N LYS A 903 -29.01 23.89 -2.52
CA LYS A 903 -30.03 24.02 -3.57
C LYS A 903 -29.39 24.12 -4.95
N GLU A 904 -28.46 25.06 -5.13
CA GLU A 904 -27.70 25.27 -6.37
C GLU A 904 -26.88 24.04 -6.78
N ALA A 905 -26.27 23.36 -5.80
CA ALA A 905 -25.58 22.10 -6.04
C ALA A 905 -26.53 20.98 -6.50
N GLN A 906 -27.76 20.94 -5.97
CA GLN A 906 -28.78 19.98 -6.40
C GLN A 906 -29.32 20.31 -7.80
N GLU A 907 -29.61 21.59 -8.08
CA GLU A 907 -30.06 22.07 -9.41
C GLU A 907 -29.02 21.74 -10.51
N THR A 908 -27.73 21.93 -10.22
CA THR A 908 -26.64 21.56 -11.12
C THR A 908 -26.54 20.05 -11.36
N VAL A 909 -26.80 19.23 -10.33
CA VAL A 909 -26.83 17.76 -10.43
C VAL A 909 -28.05 17.28 -11.23
N ASP A 910 -29.21 17.90 -11.05
CA ASP A 910 -30.42 17.53 -11.79
C ASP A 910 -30.32 17.92 -13.28
N LEU A 911 -29.72 19.08 -13.61
CA LEU A 911 -29.34 19.43 -14.99
C LEU A 911 -28.43 18.36 -15.62
N TRP A 912 -27.43 17.86 -14.90
CA TRP A 912 -26.54 16.81 -15.41
C TRP A 912 -27.28 15.51 -15.71
N TYR A 913 -28.23 15.11 -14.84
CA TYR A 913 -29.02 13.88 -14.99
C TYR A 913 -30.16 13.99 -16.01
N ASN A 914 -30.65 15.18 -16.33
CA ASN A 914 -31.72 15.40 -17.29
C ASN A 914 -31.41 14.71 -18.64
N ASP A 915 -30.19 14.93 -19.13
CA ASP A 915 -29.68 14.40 -20.41
C ASP A 915 -29.07 12.98 -20.28
N ARG A 916 -29.01 12.43 -19.05
CA ARG A 916 -28.22 11.23 -18.68
C ARG A 916 -29.00 10.27 -17.81
N GLN A 917 -30.27 10.07 -18.15
CA GLN A 917 -31.21 9.27 -17.36
C GLN A 917 -30.82 7.78 -17.27
N GLU A 918 -30.09 7.26 -18.25
CA GLU A 918 -29.56 5.90 -18.24
C GLU A 918 -28.58 5.68 -17.08
N VAL A 919 -27.72 6.67 -16.80
CA VAL A 919 -26.78 6.63 -15.67
C VAL A 919 -27.52 6.48 -14.34
N ARG A 920 -28.60 7.25 -14.15
CA ARG A 920 -29.44 7.17 -12.94
C ARG A 920 -30.15 5.81 -12.83
N LYS A 921 -30.72 5.30 -13.93
CA LYS A 921 -31.36 3.97 -13.98
C LYS A 921 -30.37 2.84 -13.65
N TRP A 922 -29.16 2.92 -14.20
CA TRP A 922 -28.05 2.00 -13.94
C TRP A 922 -27.57 2.05 -12.48
N GLN A 923 -27.44 3.25 -11.89
CA GLN A 923 -27.06 3.37 -10.48
C GLN A 923 -28.07 2.71 -9.53
N GLU A 924 -29.37 2.90 -9.73
CA GLU A 924 -30.39 2.22 -8.90
C GLU A 924 -30.38 0.69 -9.11
N MET A 925 -30.10 0.23 -10.33
CA MET A 925 -29.93 -1.20 -10.64
C MET A 925 -28.75 -1.80 -9.87
N ARG A 926 -27.55 -1.18 -9.93
CA ARG A 926 -26.36 -1.63 -9.18
C ARG A 926 -26.59 -1.62 -7.66
N LYS A 927 -27.28 -0.59 -7.12
CA LYS A 927 -27.66 -0.54 -5.69
C LYS A 927 -28.59 -1.67 -5.28
N LYS A 928 -29.46 -2.14 -6.17
CA LYS A 928 -30.42 -3.23 -5.94
C LYS A 928 -29.73 -4.59 -5.93
N GLU A 929 -28.92 -4.89 -6.94
CA GLU A 929 -28.12 -6.12 -7.03
C GLU A 929 -27.18 -6.30 -5.82
N ALA A 930 -26.51 -5.23 -5.40
CA ALA A 930 -25.66 -5.23 -4.21
C ALA A 930 -26.40 -5.54 -2.88
N ILE A 931 -27.74 -5.49 -2.88
CA ILE A 931 -28.61 -5.83 -1.74
C ILE A 931 -29.29 -7.19 -1.92
N GLU A 932 -29.71 -7.54 -3.14
CA GLU A 932 -30.41 -8.79 -3.46
C GLU A 932 -29.46 -9.97 -3.70
N ASP A 933 -28.44 -9.79 -4.53
CA ASP A 933 -27.43 -10.80 -4.87
C ASP A 933 -26.20 -10.74 -3.93
N GLY A 934 -25.97 -9.57 -3.32
CA GLY A 934 -24.89 -9.36 -2.35
C GLY A 934 -23.50 -9.17 -2.97
N TYR A 935 -23.41 -8.92 -4.27
CA TYR A 935 -22.17 -8.56 -4.96
C TYR A 935 -22.45 -7.69 -6.19
N VAL A 936 -21.40 -7.13 -6.79
CA VAL A 936 -21.42 -6.55 -8.15
C VAL A 936 -20.22 -7.05 -8.96
N LEU A 937 -20.30 -6.95 -10.28
CA LEU A 937 -19.28 -7.42 -11.23
C LEU A 937 -18.60 -6.26 -11.98
N THR A 938 -17.36 -6.49 -12.43
CA THR A 938 -16.66 -5.65 -13.41
C THR A 938 -16.95 -6.11 -14.85
N LEU A 939 -16.40 -5.40 -15.85
CA LEU A 939 -16.48 -5.71 -17.28
C LEU A 939 -16.02 -7.14 -17.60
N LEU A 940 -14.94 -7.62 -16.97
CA LEU A 940 -14.45 -9.00 -17.09
C LEU A 940 -14.95 -9.93 -15.96
N GLY A 941 -16.02 -9.56 -15.25
CA GLY A 941 -16.70 -10.45 -14.31
C GLY A 941 -16.00 -10.64 -12.96
N ARG A 942 -14.98 -9.84 -12.62
CA ARG A 942 -14.42 -9.86 -11.25
C ARG A 942 -15.48 -9.38 -10.27
N SER A 943 -15.67 -10.11 -9.16
CA SER A 943 -16.72 -9.79 -8.18
C SER A 943 -16.19 -8.97 -6.99
N ARG A 944 -17.00 -8.01 -6.53
CA ARG A 944 -16.87 -7.42 -5.17
C ARG A 944 -18.08 -7.80 -4.35
N ARG A 945 -17.86 -8.64 -3.34
CA ARG A 945 -18.88 -9.17 -2.45
C ARG A 945 -19.13 -8.22 -1.27
N PHE A 946 -20.38 -8.06 -0.86
CA PHE A 946 -20.78 -7.20 0.24
C PHE A 946 -21.33 -8.01 1.42
N PRO A 947 -20.97 -7.66 2.67
CA PRO A 947 -21.55 -8.29 3.85
C PRO A 947 -23.00 -7.83 4.05
N ALA A 948 -23.88 -8.74 4.45
CA ALA A 948 -25.27 -8.44 4.80
C ALA A 948 -25.37 -7.25 5.76
N SER A 949 -26.11 -6.20 5.36
CA SER A 949 -25.97 -4.87 5.96
C SER A 949 -26.83 -4.67 7.20
N LYS A 950 -26.18 -4.45 8.35
CA LYS A 950 -26.82 -4.28 9.66
C LYS A 950 -27.21 -2.84 10.00
N SER A 951 -26.50 -1.83 9.46
CA SER A 951 -26.77 -0.41 9.76
C SER A 951 -27.05 0.44 8.51
N ARG A 952 -27.68 1.62 8.69
CA ARG A 952 -27.92 2.59 7.61
C ARG A 952 -26.60 3.13 7.02
N ALA A 953 -25.60 3.41 7.87
CA ALA A 953 -24.29 3.84 7.42
C ALA A 953 -23.59 2.77 6.55
N GLN A 954 -23.72 1.49 6.93
CA GLN A 954 -23.20 0.37 6.15
C GLN A 954 -23.92 0.24 4.79
N ARG A 955 -25.25 0.41 4.72
CA ARG A 955 -25.99 0.45 3.43
C ARG A 955 -25.49 1.59 2.55
N ASN A 956 -25.35 2.80 3.10
CA ASN A 956 -24.85 3.97 2.37
C ASN A 956 -23.38 3.82 1.90
N HIS A 957 -22.59 2.93 2.52
CA HIS A 957 -21.26 2.58 2.05
C HIS A 957 -21.33 1.53 0.91
N ILE A 958 -22.08 0.44 1.12
CA ILE A 958 -22.31 -0.61 0.11
C ILE A 958 -22.91 -0.03 -1.18
N GLN A 959 -23.91 0.85 -1.09
CA GLN A 959 -24.54 1.47 -2.26
C GLN A 959 -23.58 2.36 -3.08
N ARG A 960 -22.63 3.04 -2.43
CA ARG A 960 -21.58 3.79 -3.15
C ARG A 960 -20.56 2.84 -3.76
N ALA A 961 -20.13 1.82 -3.02
CA ALA A 961 -19.22 0.79 -3.51
C ALA A 961 -19.79 0.01 -4.73
N ALA A 962 -21.10 -0.22 -4.75
CA ALA A 962 -21.83 -0.88 -5.84
C ALA A 962 -21.85 -0.06 -7.14
N ILE A 963 -21.86 1.27 -7.05
CA ILE A 963 -21.74 2.18 -8.20
C ILE A 963 -20.27 2.28 -8.65
N ASN A 964 -19.38 2.50 -7.69
CA ASN A 964 -17.96 2.76 -7.91
C ASN A 964 -17.19 1.54 -8.48
N THR A 965 -17.48 0.32 -8.01
CA THR A 965 -16.66 -0.85 -8.38
C THR A 965 -16.81 -1.30 -9.82
N PRO A 966 -18.02 -1.39 -10.41
CA PRO A 966 -18.15 -1.70 -11.84
C PRO A 966 -17.42 -0.70 -12.72
N VAL A 967 -17.24 0.56 -12.29
CA VAL A 967 -16.44 1.54 -13.02
C VAL A 967 -14.93 1.33 -12.79
N GLN A 968 -14.46 1.49 -11.53
CA GLN A 968 -13.02 1.47 -11.22
C GLN A 968 -12.37 0.09 -11.41
N GLY A 969 -13.11 -0.98 -11.17
CA GLY A 969 -12.63 -2.34 -11.39
C GLY A 969 -12.56 -2.70 -12.86
N SER A 970 -13.45 -2.15 -13.69
CA SER A 970 -13.33 -2.27 -15.14
C SER A 970 -12.20 -1.40 -15.71
N ALA A 971 -11.87 -0.27 -15.08
CA ALA A 971 -10.68 0.52 -15.42
C ALA A 971 -9.40 -0.28 -15.15
N ALA A 972 -9.36 -0.99 -14.01
CA ALA A 972 -8.29 -1.94 -13.71
C ALA A 972 -8.30 -3.18 -14.63
N ASP A 973 -9.46 -3.64 -15.09
CA ASP A 973 -9.55 -4.71 -16.10
C ASP A 973 -8.90 -4.25 -17.42
N VAL A 974 -9.25 -3.05 -17.91
CA VAL A 974 -8.71 -2.44 -19.13
C VAL A 974 -7.20 -2.20 -19.03
N ALA A 975 -6.71 -1.66 -17.91
CA ALA A 975 -5.28 -1.44 -17.68
C ALA A 975 -4.50 -2.76 -17.65
N MET A 976 -4.99 -3.77 -16.92
CA MET A 976 -4.42 -5.12 -16.89
C MET A 976 -4.31 -5.72 -18.30
N CYS A 977 -5.39 -5.64 -19.09
CA CYS A 977 -5.42 -6.15 -20.45
C CYS A 977 -4.44 -5.41 -21.37
N ALA A 978 -4.36 -4.08 -21.30
CA ALA A 978 -3.39 -3.30 -22.09
C ALA A 978 -1.93 -3.65 -21.76
N MET A 979 -1.62 -3.81 -20.47
CA MET A 979 -0.29 -4.27 -20.03
C MET A 979 0.02 -5.68 -20.55
N LEU A 980 -0.97 -6.56 -20.65
CA LEU A 980 -0.82 -7.88 -21.25
C LEU A 980 -0.54 -7.77 -22.76
N GLU A 981 -1.31 -7.01 -23.54
CA GLU A 981 -1.05 -6.78 -24.98
C GLU A 981 0.37 -6.20 -25.21
N ILE A 982 0.77 -5.19 -24.43
CA ILE A 982 2.13 -4.63 -24.42
C ILE A 982 3.18 -5.72 -24.13
N SER A 983 2.95 -6.55 -23.11
CA SER A 983 3.92 -7.55 -22.68
C SER A 983 4.02 -8.77 -23.59
N ILE A 984 3.01 -9.06 -24.43
CA ILE A 984 3.11 -10.11 -25.46
C ILE A 984 3.66 -9.59 -26.79
N ASN A 985 3.62 -8.26 -27.03
CA ASN A 985 4.03 -7.63 -28.27
C ASN A 985 5.48 -7.96 -28.66
N GLN A 986 5.64 -8.62 -29.81
CA GLN A 986 6.94 -9.11 -30.28
C GLN A 986 7.81 -8.02 -30.93
N GLN A 987 7.22 -6.88 -31.34
CA GLN A 987 7.97 -5.78 -31.91
C GLN A 987 8.61 -4.92 -30.81
N LEU A 988 7.87 -4.58 -29.74
CA LEU A 988 8.43 -3.92 -28.56
C LEU A 988 9.62 -4.70 -27.98
N LYS A 989 9.47 -6.04 -27.83
CA LYS A 989 10.56 -6.92 -27.37
C LYS A 989 11.80 -6.86 -28.27
N LYS A 990 11.62 -6.92 -29.59
CA LYS A 990 12.74 -6.86 -30.56
C LYS A 990 13.42 -5.49 -30.61
N LEU A 991 12.68 -4.42 -30.30
CA LEU A 991 13.19 -3.07 -30.17
C LEU A 991 13.80 -2.78 -28.77
N GLY A 992 13.81 -3.75 -27.85
CA GLY A 992 14.40 -3.59 -26.51
C GLY A 992 13.54 -2.85 -25.49
N TRP A 993 12.23 -2.68 -25.74
CA TRP A 993 11.32 -1.93 -24.86
C TRP A 993 10.83 -2.77 -23.69
N ARG A 994 10.84 -2.14 -22.50
CA ARG A 994 10.56 -2.78 -21.21
C ARG A 994 9.47 -1.98 -20.49
N LEU A 995 8.41 -2.65 -20.06
CA LEU A 995 7.36 -2.05 -19.23
C LEU A 995 7.86 -1.96 -17.79
N LEU A 996 7.97 -0.74 -17.25
CA LEU A 996 8.50 -0.49 -15.92
C LEU A 996 7.38 -0.40 -14.89
N LEU A 997 6.44 0.51 -15.11
CA LEU A 997 5.44 0.90 -14.12
C LEU A 997 4.06 1.07 -14.74
N GLN A 998 3.06 0.95 -13.87
CA GLN A 998 1.67 1.32 -14.09
C GLN A 998 1.29 2.24 -12.94
N ILE A 999 0.72 3.41 -13.22
CA ILE A 999 0.36 4.42 -12.21
C ILE A 999 -1.03 4.98 -12.56
N HIS A 1000 -2.01 4.84 -11.67
CA HIS A 1000 -3.42 5.22 -11.94
C HIS A 1000 -4.00 4.55 -13.20
N ASP A 1001 -4.12 5.28 -14.31
CA ASP A 1001 -4.57 4.77 -15.63
C ASP A 1001 -3.43 4.84 -16.69
N GLU A 1002 -2.22 5.19 -16.27
CA GLU A 1002 -1.00 5.34 -17.09
C GLU A 1002 -0.10 4.11 -17.04
N VAL A 1003 0.71 3.92 -18.09
CA VAL A 1003 1.86 3.01 -18.16
C VAL A 1003 3.14 3.76 -18.54
N ILE A 1004 4.27 3.29 -18.02
CA ILE A 1004 5.61 3.83 -18.29
C ILE A 1004 6.49 2.71 -18.82
N LEU A 1005 7.05 2.90 -20.01
CA LEU A 1005 8.02 2.01 -20.65
C LEU A 1005 9.35 2.73 -20.84
N GLU A 1006 10.44 1.96 -20.97
CA GLU A 1006 11.77 2.45 -21.31
C GLU A 1006 12.37 1.61 -22.44
N GLY A 1007 13.06 2.25 -23.38
CA GLY A 1007 13.81 1.58 -24.46
C GLY A 1007 14.61 2.56 -25.32
N PRO A 1008 15.33 2.07 -26.35
CA PRO A 1008 16.32 2.83 -27.11
C PRO A 1008 15.70 4.03 -27.86
N ILE A 1009 16.32 5.21 -27.72
CA ILE A 1009 15.79 6.48 -28.22
C ILE A 1009 15.52 6.48 -29.74
N GLU A 1010 16.34 5.78 -30.53
CA GLU A 1010 16.19 5.61 -31.99
C GLU A 1010 14.86 4.97 -32.41
N SER A 1011 14.19 4.27 -31.49
CA SER A 1011 12.96 3.51 -31.74
C SER A 1011 11.73 4.07 -31.02
N ALA A 1012 11.87 5.22 -30.35
CA ALA A 1012 10.87 5.80 -29.44
C ALA A 1012 9.50 6.02 -30.09
N GLU A 1013 9.44 6.69 -31.25
CA GLU A 1013 8.17 6.98 -31.93
C GLU A 1013 7.46 5.70 -32.38
N ILE A 1014 8.20 4.71 -32.87
CA ILE A 1014 7.66 3.40 -33.27
C ILE A 1014 7.10 2.67 -32.05
N ALA A 1015 7.80 2.70 -30.91
CA ALA A 1015 7.34 2.07 -29.67
C ALA A 1015 6.12 2.79 -29.09
N LYS A 1016 6.10 4.13 -29.10
CA LYS A 1016 4.98 4.97 -28.69
C LYS A 1016 3.71 4.64 -29.47
N ASP A 1017 3.79 4.58 -30.81
CA ASP A 1017 2.64 4.26 -31.66
C ASP A 1017 2.11 2.83 -31.39
N ILE A 1018 2.99 1.86 -31.12
CA ILE A 1018 2.61 0.49 -30.75
C ILE A 1018 1.94 0.44 -29.36
N VAL A 1019 2.46 1.18 -28.38
CA VAL A 1019 1.88 1.29 -27.03
C VAL A 1019 0.48 1.91 -27.10
N VAL A 1020 0.31 2.97 -27.90
CA VAL A 1020 -0.99 3.58 -28.17
C VAL A 1020 -1.96 2.57 -28.79
N ASP A 1021 -1.53 1.76 -29.77
CA ASP A 1021 -2.41 0.76 -30.38
C ASP A 1021 -2.82 -0.36 -29.40
N CYS A 1022 -1.86 -0.88 -28.61
CA CYS A 1022 -2.12 -1.89 -27.58
C CYS A 1022 -3.06 -1.37 -26.48
N MET A 1023 -2.94 -0.10 -26.07
CA MET A 1023 -3.85 0.52 -25.10
C MET A 1023 -5.22 0.85 -25.71
N ALA A 1024 -5.28 1.33 -26.96
CA ALA A 1024 -6.55 1.61 -27.64
C ALA A 1024 -7.36 0.32 -27.93
N LYS A 1025 -6.68 -0.84 -28.01
CA LYS A 1025 -7.26 -2.13 -28.41
C LYS A 1025 -6.91 -3.29 -27.43
N PRO A 1026 -7.18 -3.16 -26.13
CA PRO A 1026 -6.53 -3.98 -25.10
C PRO A 1026 -7.05 -5.43 -25.01
N PHE A 1027 -8.10 -5.82 -25.75
CA PHE A 1027 -8.74 -7.13 -25.64
C PHE A 1027 -8.42 -8.05 -26.83
N ASN A 1028 -7.18 -8.56 -26.89
CA ASN A 1028 -6.64 -9.32 -28.02
C ASN A 1028 -6.76 -8.50 -29.33
N GLY A 1029 -6.02 -7.40 -29.41
CA GLY A 1029 -6.01 -6.46 -30.53
C GLY A 1029 -7.37 -5.81 -30.86
N ARG A 1030 -8.29 -5.70 -29.89
CA ARG A 1030 -9.62 -5.09 -30.09
C ARG A 1030 -10.06 -4.21 -28.90
N ASN A 1031 -10.90 -3.22 -29.19
CA ASN A 1031 -11.75 -2.56 -28.20
C ASN A 1031 -13.11 -3.27 -28.15
N ILE A 1032 -13.66 -3.50 -26.95
CA ILE A 1032 -15.02 -4.06 -26.75
C ILE A 1032 -16.01 -3.03 -26.22
N LEU A 1033 -15.53 -1.84 -25.81
CA LEU A 1033 -16.38 -0.76 -25.35
C LEU A 1033 -17.14 -0.13 -26.52
N SER A 1034 -18.30 0.46 -26.24
CA SER A 1034 -19.10 1.22 -27.21
C SER A 1034 -18.60 2.66 -27.43
N VAL A 1035 -17.40 2.97 -26.96
CA VAL A 1035 -16.68 4.24 -27.12
C VAL A 1035 -15.20 3.94 -27.30
N ASP A 1036 -14.50 4.75 -28.10
CA ASP A 1036 -13.08 4.56 -28.36
C ASP A 1036 -12.21 4.85 -27.14
N LEU A 1037 -11.18 4.03 -26.92
CA LEU A 1037 -10.18 4.25 -25.87
C LEU A 1037 -9.12 5.23 -26.37
N SER A 1038 -9.33 6.51 -26.05
CA SER A 1038 -8.35 7.57 -26.33
C SER A 1038 -7.16 7.43 -25.40
N VAL A 1039 -5.95 7.49 -25.97
CA VAL A 1039 -4.66 7.38 -25.27
C VAL A 1039 -3.82 8.59 -25.70
N ASP A 1040 -3.27 9.31 -24.73
CA ASP A 1040 -2.24 10.33 -24.95
C ASP A 1040 -0.89 9.73 -24.58
N ALA A 1041 0.16 9.95 -25.38
CA ALA A 1041 1.46 9.32 -25.20
C ALA A 1041 2.61 10.23 -25.65
N LYS A 1042 3.65 10.34 -24.82
CA LYS A 1042 4.83 11.17 -25.07
C LYS A 1042 6.13 10.42 -24.83
N CYS A 1043 7.16 10.80 -25.57
CA CYS A 1043 8.53 10.35 -25.41
C CYS A 1043 9.35 11.45 -24.68
N ALA A 1044 9.98 11.15 -23.55
CA ALA A 1044 10.91 12.08 -22.90
C ALA A 1044 11.95 11.38 -22.00
N GLN A 1045 13.03 12.09 -21.68
CA GLN A 1045 14.11 11.60 -20.83
C GLN A 1045 13.75 11.46 -19.35
N ASN A 1046 12.70 12.15 -18.89
CA ASN A 1046 12.19 12.05 -17.52
C ASN A 1046 10.66 12.13 -17.48
N TRP A 1047 10.06 11.57 -16.44
CA TRP A 1047 8.60 11.42 -16.33
C TRP A 1047 7.85 12.76 -16.14
N TYR A 1048 8.49 13.79 -15.58
CA TYR A 1048 7.87 15.14 -15.52
C TYR A 1048 7.73 15.74 -16.93
N ALA A 1049 8.78 15.69 -17.75
CA ALA A 1049 8.73 16.18 -19.13
C ALA A 1049 7.81 15.34 -20.04
N ALA A 1050 7.58 14.07 -19.70
CA ALA A 1050 6.66 13.20 -20.40
C ALA A 1050 5.17 13.42 -20.04
N LYS A 1051 4.85 14.35 -19.11
CA LYS A 1051 3.47 14.64 -18.68
C LYS A 1051 3.01 16.05 -19.05
#